data_AF-A0A0D6R5F2-F1
#
_entry.id   AF-A0A0D6R5F2-F1
#
_cell.length_a   1.000
_cell.length_b   1.000
_cell.length_c   1.000
_cell.angle_alpha   90.00
_cell.angle_beta   90.00
_cell.angle_gamma   90.00
#
_symmetry.space_group_name_H-M   'P 1'
#
loop_
_entity.id
_entity.type
_entity.pdbx_description
1 polymer ?
#
loop_
_entity_poly.entity_id
_entity_poly.type
_entity_poly.pdbx_seq_one_letter_code
_entity_poly.pdbx_strand_id
1 'polypeptide(L)'
;MALPLTLQSQRRGFMPPPSELSSMSLLKALLDLAHEVVGFPKPRACQRRNAYTITRRIKVLSLLFEEIRDNRWVALPPSALLCLKEMYVMLQRTRYLMEECKEGSSVWLLMQTEDLSAQFHRLTQDLATTLDVMPLKLMDVSDEVREQLELLHRQARRAGTSLDPTEERLRNDVLAVLEEFEKKVTPDAGKLRRIFDSLEIKDARACRREIQLLEDEIRNQSSSGAEGTVSMINSLIGFMRYCKCVLFGVTEMEAEELEKKSKPGISSQDSENCANLHVPDDFKCPISLDLMRDPVIVATGQTYDRVSITRWIEEGHSTCPKSGQKLLHTNLTPNNALRSLIARWCEQQNISFDKPEKSARNTTLESITTTKAALEATKMTAAFLVEKLGTGSPEVKKQVAYELRLLAKCGMDNRACIAEAGAVPLLLPLLSSDDPKSQENAVTALLNLSIYEANKARIVECGCLDPIIRVLKEGRSMVARENAAATLFSLSVIDEYKQIIGEREDAIPALVDLLGKGTARGKRDAATALFNLSIFRGNDVKAVAAGAVPLLVNCLTDDRPCLLDDALAVLAVLARRDEGLVEIRKTSALPRLVDLLRSASSSRGKENAISVLVALCRKGGNDTVNEVTAFPSLVPSMYTLLTTGTPRAKRKARALFRLLQRRESPAAILHSIIASTTANTFTTLR
;
A
#
# COMPACT_ATOMS: atom_id res chain seq x y z
N MET A 1 -25.45 9.38 41.64
CA MET A 1 -25.52 7.93 41.43
C MET A 1 -25.72 7.67 39.93
N ALA A 2 -24.86 6.81 39.37
CA ALA A 2 -24.94 6.09 38.09
C ALA A 2 -25.06 6.87 36.75
N LEU A 3 -23.93 6.93 36.04
CA LEU A 3 -23.80 6.92 34.57
C LEU A 3 -24.33 5.58 33.99
N PRO A 4 -24.65 5.49 32.68
CA PRO A 4 -23.65 4.91 31.77
C PRO A 4 -23.61 5.50 30.33
N LEU A 5 -22.37 5.66 29.85
CA LEU A 5 -21.83 5.16 28.57
C LEU A 5 -22.60 5.46 27.26
N THR A 6 -22.11 6.44 26.48
CA THR A 6 -21.63 6.29 25.07
C THR A 6 -21.30 7.68 24.52
N LEU A 7 -20.06 8.14 24.71
CA LEU A 7 -19.57 9.46 24.25
C LEU A 7 -18.32 9.36 23.36
N GLN A 8 -18.13 8.23 22.65
CA GLN A 8 -16.90 8.00 21.86
C GLN A 8 -17.07 7.88 20.34
N SER A 9 -18.28 8.00 19.76
CA SER A 9 -18.43 8.09 18.28
C SER A 9 -18.61 9.52 17.74
N GLN A 10 -18.65 10.55 18.59
CA GLN A 10 -18.98 11.94 18.19
C GLN A 10 -17.77 12.85 17.85
N ARG A 11 -16.62 12.30 17.44
CA ARG A 11 -15.48 13.13 16.99
C ARG A 11 -15.07 12.86 15.54
N ARG A 12 -16.00 13.07 14.62
CA ARG A 12 -15.66 13.57 13.27
C ARG A 12 -16.54 14.81 13.01
N GLY A 13 -15.92 15.99 13.00
CA GLY A 13 -16.41 17.16 12.29
C GLY A 13 -17.68 17.87 12.74
N PHE A 14 -18.15 17.77 13.99
CA PHE A 14 -19.23 18.65 14.46
C PHE A 14 -18.69 20.07 14.68
N MET A 15 -18.87 20.97 13.72
CA MET A 15 -18.74 22.40 13.98
C MET A 15 -19.91 22.81 14.87
N PRO A 16 -19.69 23.25 16.12
CA PRO A 16 -20.76 23.90 16.87
C PRO A 16 -21.29 25.09 16.04
N PRO A 17 -22.57 25.46 16.19
CA PRO A 17 -23.08 26.68 15.56
C PRO A 17 -22.10 27.83 15.92
N PRO A 18 -21.57 28.57 14.94
CA PRO A 18 -20.60 29.62 15.21
C PRO A 18 -21.13 30.51 16.33
N SER A 19 -20.30 30.70 17.37
CA SER A 19 -20.71 31.20 18.70
C SER A 19 -21.37 32.59 18.69
N GLU A 20 -21.35 33.28 17.55
CA GLU A 20 -21.81 34.66 17.36
C GLU A 20 -22.67 34.84 16.08
N LEU A 21 -23.44 33.83 15.66
CA LEU A 21 -24.39 34.03 14.57
C LEU A 21 -25.53 34.97 15.00
N SER A 22 -25.71 36.06 14.26
CA SER A 22 -26.95 36.85 14.33
C SER A 22 -28.17 35.95 14.05
N SER A 23 -29.34 36.28 14.60
CA SER A 23 -30.58 35.51 14.38
C SER A 23 -30.88 35.26 12.90
N MET A 24 -30.55 36.23 12.04
CA MET A 24 -30.71 36.13 10.58
C MET A 24 -29.67 35.20 9.93
N SER A 25 -28.43 35.20 10.41
CA SER A 25 -27.38 34.30 9.94
C SER A 25 -27.69 32.84 10.29
N LEU A 26 -28.24 32.59 11.49
CA LEU A 26 -28.68 31.26 11.92
C LEU A 26 -29.86 30.75 11.07
N LEU A 27 -30.87 31.59 10.82
CA LEU A 27 -32.01 31.24 9.97
C LEU A 27 -31.60 30.94 8.53
N LYS A 28 -30.68 31.72 7.97
CA LYS A 28 -30.12 31.44 6.64
C LYS A 28 -29.41 30.09 6.61
N ALA A 29 -28.56 29.81 7.60
CA ALA A 29 -27.84 28.54 7.68
C ALA A 29 -28.79 27.33 7.88
N LEU A 30 -29.89 27.51 8.62
CA LEU A 30 -30.95 26.49 8.77
C LEU A 30 -31.67 26.21 7.46
N LEU A 31 -32.01 27.26 6.70
CA LEU A 31 -32.63 27.12 5.37
C LEU A 31 -31.70 26.43 4.39
N ASP A 32 -30.44 26.86 4.32
CA ASP A 32 -29.43 26.27 3.44
C ASP A 32 -29.26 24.77 3.76
N LEU A 33 -29.12 24.40 5.04
CA LEU A 33 -29.04 23.00 5.48
C LEU A 33 -30.33 22.20 5.20
N ALA A 34 -31.51 22.80 5.43
CA ALA A 34 -32.77 22.13 5.16
C ALA A 34 -32.93 21.85 3.65
N HIS A 35 -32.55 22.80 2.80
CA HIS A 35 -32.54 22.61 1.34
C HIS A 35 -31.49 21.59 0.90
N GLU A 36 -30.29 21.57 1.50
CA GLU A 36 -29.28 20.54 1.25
C GLU A 36 -29.82 19.14 1.57
N VAL A 37 -30.46 18.96 2.74
CA VAL A 37 -31.02 17.67 3.16
C VAL A 37 -32.22 17.26 2.29
N VAL A 38 -33.07 18.21 1.88
CA VAL A 38 -34.21 17.94 1.00
C VAL A 38 -33.79 17.63 -0.43
N GLY A 39 -32.74 18.29 -0.92
CA GLY A 39 -32.14 18.05 -2.23
C GLY A 39 -31.20 16.84 -2.27
N PHE A 40 -30.95 16.19 -1.13
CA PHE A 40 -29.99 15.11 -1.04
C PHE A 40 -30.46 13.90 -1.87
N PRO A 41 -29.58 13.31 -2.71
CA PRO A 41 -29.94 12.15 -3.51
C PRO A 41 -30.29 10.96 -2.61
N LYS A 42 -31.28 10.16 -3.03
CA LYS A 42 -31.73 9.00 -2.25
C LYS A 42 -30.58 8.01 -2.01
N PRO A 43 -30.47 7.42 -0.80
CA PRO A 43 -29.51 6.34 -0.54
C PRO A 43 -29.71 5.18 -1.52
N ARG A 44 -28.60 4.56 -1.94
CA ARG A 44 -28.60 3.52 -2.96
C ARG A 44 -29.35 2.27 -2.51
N ALA A 45 -28.93 1.58 -1.45
CA ALA A 45 -29.54 0.29 -1.10
C ALA A 45 -30.24 0.24 0.27
N CYS A 46 -29.77 0.98 1.27
CA CYS A 46 -30.23 0.84 2.67
C CYS A 46 -30.85 2.14 3.23
N GLN A 47 -31.68 2.02 4.27
CA GLN A 47 -32.30 3.11 5.03
C GLN A 47 -33.21 4.04 4.21
N ARG A 48 -33.73 3.59 3.06
CA ARG A 48 -34.52 4.43 2.13
C ARG A 48 -35.76 5.01 2.79
N ARG A 49 -36.48 4.18 3.57
CA ARG A 49 -37.70 4.59 4.28
C ARG A 49 -37.42 5.65 5.34
N ASN A 50 -36.33 5.49 6.09
CA ASN A 50 -35.93 6.41 7.15
C ASN A 50 -35.46 7.75 6.57
N ALA A 51 -34.62 7.70 5.53
CA ALA A 51 -34.18 8.87 4.79
C ALA A 51 -35.38 9.65 4.18
N TYR A 52 -36.29 8.96 3.51
CA TYR A 52 -37.49 9.60 2.95
C TYR A 52 -38.36 10.25 4.02
N THR A 53 -38.55 9.57 5.16
CA THR A 53 -39.38 10.07 6.26
C THR A 53 -38.76 11.32 6.88
N ILE A 54 -37.45 11.32 7.18
CA ILE A 54 -36.79 12.48 7.77
C ILE A 54 -36.72 13.66 6.79
N THR A 55 -36.45 13.40 5.50
CA THR A 55 -36.48 14.43 4.45
C THR A 55 -37.85 15.10 4.33
N ARG A 56 -38.94 14.31 4.35
CA ARG A 56 -40.30 14.86 4.32
C ARG A 56 -40.58 15.75 5.52
N ARG A 57 -40.11 15.37 6.72
CA ARG A 57 -40.27 16.17 7.94
C ARG A 57 -39.48 17.47 7.88
N ILE A 58 -38.26 17.42 7.37
CA ILE A 58 -37.41 18.61 7.19
C ILE A 58 -38.00 19.58 6.16
N LYS A 59 -38.66 19.07 5.11
CA LYS A 59 -39.40 19.90 4.16
C LYS A 59 -40.57 20.67 4.80
N VAL A 60 -41.18 20.15 5.86
CA VAL A 60 -42.21 20.90 6.63
C VAL A 60 -41.53 21.96 7.51
N LEU A 61 -40.37 21.64 8.11
CA LEU A 61 -39.59 22.61 8.88
C LEU A 61 -39.06 23.77 8.04
N SER A 62 -38.74 23.57 6.77
CA SER A 62 -38.29 24.67 5.90
C SER A 62 -39.36 25.75 5.74
N LEU A 63 -40.66 25.39 5.76
CA LEU A 63 -41.76 26.35 5.72
C LEU A 63 -41.75 27.28 6.95
N LEU A 64 -41.49 26.72 8.13
CA LEU A 64 -41.33 27.51 9.36
C LEU A 64 -40.14 28.47 9.24
N PHE A 65 -39.00 28.02 8.74
CA PHE A 65 -37.81 28.86 8.61
C PHE A 65 -38.00 29.99 7.59
N GLU A 66 -38.71 29.73 6.49
CA GLU A 66 -39.07 30.73 5.48
C GLU A 66 -40.00 31.79 6.09
N GLU A 67 -41.02 31.38 6.83
CA GLU A 67 -41.98 32.31 7.45
C GLU A 67 -41.33 33.19 8.54
N ILE A 68 -40.44 32.62 9.38
CA ILE A 68 -39.70 33.41 10.37
C ILE A 68 -38.79 34.44 9.68
N ARG A 69 -38.15 34.08 8.56
CA ARG A 69 -37.30 34.98 7.78
C ARG A 69 -38.10 36.13 7.17
N ASP A 70 -39.28 35.83 6.63
CA ASP A 70 -40.10 36.78 5.88
C ASP A 70 -40.82 37.78 6.80
N ASN A 71 -41.13 37.38 8.03
CA ASN A 71 -41.76 38.24 9.06
C ASN A 71 -40.82 39.31 9.67
N ARG A 72 -39.54 39.39 9.23
CA ARG A 72 -38.56 40.45 9.57
C ARG A 72 -38.52 40.85 11.07
N TRP A 73 -38.39 39.86 11.94
CA TRP A 73 -38.32 40.06 13.40
C TRP A 73 -37.14 40.95 13.81
N VAL A 74 -37.39 41.91 14.71
CA VAL A 74 -36.34 42.74 15.32
C VAL A 74 -35.48 41.91 16.29
N ALA A 75 -36.11 41.01 17.06
CA ALA A 75 -35.43 40.02 17.90
C ALA A 75 -36.35 38.83 18.19
N LEU A 76 -35.85 37.60 18.04
CA LEU A 76 -36.58 36.39 18.41
C LEU A 76 -36.51 36.14 19.93
N PRO A 77 -37.54 35.53 20.55
CA PRO A 77 -37.47 35.11 21.94
C PRO A 77 -36.23 34.23 22.21
N PRO A 78 -35.53 34.40 23.36
CA PRO A 78 -34.35 33.58 23.67
C PRO A 78 -34.62 32.07 23.64
N SER A 79 -35.82 31.64 24.05
CA SER A 79 -36.28 30.26 23.97
C SER A 79 -36.44 29.76 22.54
N ALA A 80 -36.97 30.59 21.63
CA ALA A 80 -37.06 30.28 20.20
C ALA A 80 -35.66 30.17 19.56
N LEU A 81 -34.74 31.07 19.92
CA LEU A 81 -33.36 31.05 19.42
C LEU A 81 -32.62 29.77 19.86
N LEU A 82 -32.83 29.31 21.09
CA LEU A 82 -32.27 28.04 21.57
C LEU A 82 -32.81 26.85 20.76
N CYS A 83 -34.13 26.80 20.53
CA CYS A 83 -34.73 25.74 19.72
C CYS A 83 -34.17 25.72 18.29
N LEU A 84 -33.97 26.90 17.67
CA LEU A 84 -33.37 27.01 16.34
C LEU A 84 -31.91 26.53 16.31
N LYS A 85 -31.13 26.76 17.38
CA LYS A 85 -29.76 26.22 17.50
C LYS A 85 -29.76 24.70 17.63
N GLU A 86 -30.68 24.12 18.39
CA GLU A 86 -30.82 22.66 18.49
C GLU A 86 -31.27 22.05 17.15
N MET A 87 -32.21 22.70 16.44
CA MET A 87 -32.59 22.30 15.09
C MET A 87 -31.41 22.33 14.11
N TYR A 88 -30.50 23.30 14.25
CA TYR A 88 -29.30 23.39 13.41
C TYR A 88 -28.39 22.18 13.61
N VAL A 89 -28.12 21.81 14.86
CA VAL A 89 -27.33 20.62 15.21
C VAL A 89 -28.01 19.34 14.69
N MET A 90 -29.34 19.24 14.84
CA MET A 90 -30.12 18.10 14.33
C MET A 90 -30.05 17.98 12.80
N LEU A 91 -30.18 19.10 12.06
CA LEU A 91 -30.06 19.12 10.60
C LEU A 91 -28.65 18.74 10.14
N GLN A 92 -27.60 19.24 10.80
CA GLN A 92 -26.22 18.83 10.51
C GLN A 92 -26.00 17.33 10.71
N ARG A 93 -26.49 16.78 11.84
CA ARG A 93 -26.42 15.33 12.11
C ARG A 93 -27.20 14.53 11.08
N THR A 94 -28.36 15.04 10.64
CA THR A 94 -29.14 14.40 9.57
C THR A 94 -28.38 14.40 8.25
N ARG A 95 -27.77 15.53 7.86
CA ARG A 95 -26.96 15.64 6.65
C ARG A 95 -25.81 14.64 6.66
N TYR A 96 -25.05 14.60 7.76
CA TYR A 96 -23.93 13.67 7.91
C TYR A 96 -24.38 12.21 7.82
N LEU A 97 -25.46 11.83 8.51
CA LEU A 97 -26.00 10.47 8.45
C LEU A 97 -26.46 10.08 7.03
N MET A 98 -27.03 11.03 6.28
CA MET A 98 -27.42 10.81 4.88
C MET A 98 -26.20 10.68 3.95
N GLU A 99 -25.14 11.43 4.21
CA GLU A 99 -23.86 11.33 3.51
C GLU A 99 -23.18 9.99 3.76
N GLU A 100 -23.12 9.52 5.01
CA GLU A 100 -22.63 8.18 5.34
C GLU A 100 -23.43 7.08 4.61
N CYS A 101 -24.75 7.18 4.55
CA CYS A 101 -25.60 6.22 3.84
C CYS A 101 -25.42 6.24 2.31
N LYS A 102 -24.82 7.30 1.75
CA LYS A 102 -24.59 7.46 0.31
C LYS A 102 -23.18 7.02 -0.09
N GLU A 103 -22.19 7.37 0.72
CA GLU A 103 -20.77 7.13 0.42
C GLU A 103 -20.27 5.77 0.93
N GLY A 104 -20.92 5.20 1.94
CA GLY A 104 -20.57 3.90 2.51
C GLY A 104 -20.83 2.72 1.57
N SER A 105 -20.18 1.58 1.87
CA SER A 105 -20.49 0.32 1.19
C SER A 105 -21.91 -0.12 1.49
N SER A 106 -22.67 -0.45 0.45
CA SER A 106 -24.06 -0.91 0.57
C SER A 106 -24.18 -2.16 1.45
N VAL A 107 -23.24 -3.10 1.30
CA VAL A 107 -23.24 -4.36 2.07
C VAL A 107 -22.83 -4.13 3.53
N TRP A 108 -21.93 -3.17 3.79
CA TRP A 108 -21.56 -2.79 5.15
C TRP A 108 -22.69 -2.08 5.88
N LEU A 109 -23.32 -1.10 5.23
CA LEU A 109 -24.47 -0.38 5.75
C LEU A 109 -25.63 -1.34 6.07
N LEU A 110 -25.81 -2.39 5.27
CA LEU A 110 -26.78 -3.44 5.51
C LEU A 110 -26.51 -4.19 6.83
N MET A 111 -25.25 -4.47 7.17
CA MET A 111 -24.90 -5.08 8.45
C MET A 111 -25.18 -4.14 9.64
N GLN A 112 -25.15 -2.82 9.41
CA GLN A 112 -25.39 -1.78 10.41
C GLN A 112 -26.84 -1.26 10.43
N THR A 113 -27.77 -1.94 9.76
CA THR A 113 -29.16 -1.47 9.58
C THR A 113 -29.87 -1.13 10.89
N GLU A 114 -29.65 -1.91 11.94
CA GLU A 114 -30.26 -1.69 13.27
C GLU A 114 -29.73 -0.40 13.91
N ASP A 115 -28.41 -0.21 13.92
CA ASP A 115 -27.75 0.97 14.47
C ASP A 115 -28.12 2.24 13.71
N LEU A 116 -28.11 2.19 12.37
CA LEU A 116 -28.48 3.31 11.52
C LEU A 116 -29.96 3.70 11.72
N SER A 117 -30.86 2.72 11.79
CA SER A 117 -32.28 2.98 12.08
C SER A 117 -32.47 3.62 13.45
N ALA A 118 -31.73 3.16 14.47
CA ALA A 118 -31.74 3.78 15.79
C ALA A 118 -31.22 5.23 15.77
N GLN A 119 -30.25 5.56 14.90
CA GLN A 119 -29.79 6.94 14.73
C GLN A 119 -30.85 7.84 14.07
N PHE A 120 -31.52 7.38 13.01
CA PHE A 120 -32.65 8.11 12.40
C PHE A 120 -33.82 8.30 13.38
N HIS A 121 -34.09 7.29 14.20
CA HIS A 121 -35.10 7.37 15.25
C HIS A 121 -34.71 8.40 16.32
N ARG A 122 -33.45 8.44 16.76
CA ARG A 122 -32.95 9.47 17.67
C ARG A 122 -33.13 10.88 17.09
N LEU A 123 -32.79 11.11 15.83
CA LEU A 123 -33.03 12.40 15.15
C LEU A 123 -34.51 12.77 15.11
N THR A 124 -35.38 11.78 14.93
CA THR A 124 -36.84 11.97 15.00
C THR A 124 -37.31 12.40 16.40
N GLN A 125 -36.74 11.80 17.46
CA GLN A 125 -37.06 12.16 18.83
C GLN A 125 -36.49 13.53 19.22
N ASP A 126 -35.29 13.86 18.75
CA ASP A 126 -34.67 15.18 18.92
C ASP A 126 -35.57 16.26 18.29
N LEU A 127 -36.13 16.00 17.09
CA LEU A 127 -37.10 16.86 16.44
C LEU A 127 -38.39 17.01 17.26
N ALA A 128 -38.96 15.90 17.75
CA ALA A 128 -40.19 15.93 18.54
C ALA A 128 -40.00 16.76 19.83
N THR A 129 -38.88 16.53 20.53
CA THR A 129 -38.51 17.23 21.76
C THR A 129 -38.35 18.72 21.50
N THR A 130 -37.69 19.10 20.40
CA THR A 130 -37.47 20.52 20.05
C THR A 130 -38.78 21.23 19.70
N LEU A 131 -39.72 20.56 19.03
CA LEU A 131 -41.05 21.12 18.73
C LEU A 131 -41.94 21.25 19.97
N ASP A 132 -41.80 20.36 20.97
CA ASP A 132 -42.58 20.39 22.22
C ASP A 132 -42.27 21.65 23.06
N VAL A 133 -41.01 22.09 23.05
CA VAL A 133 -40.55 23.29 23.79
C VAL A 133 -40.56 24.58 22.97
N MET A 134 -40.84 24.51 21.66
CA MET A 134 -40.81 25.68 20.78
C MET A 134 -41.99 26.63 21.08
N PRO A 135 -41.75 27.92 21.35
CA PRO A 135 -42.79 28.85 21.76
C PRO A 135 -43.63 29.36 20.57
N LEU A 136 -44.28 28.45 19.82
CA LEU A 136 -45.04 28.78 18.59
C LEU A 136 -46.14 29.83 18.80
N LYS A 137 -46.69 29.95 20.01
CA LYS A 137 -47.71 30.98 20.34
C LYS A 137 -47.12 32.39 20.49
N LEU A 138 -45.83 32.49 20.80
CA LEU A 138 -45.08 33.75 20.88
C LEU A 138 -44.45 34.13 19.55
N MET A 139 -44.55 33.23 18.56
CA MET A 139 -44.08 33.43 17.20
C MET A 139 -45.33 33.72 16.36
N ASP A 140 -45.41 34.89 15.72
CA ASP A 140 -46.44 35.28 14.78
C ASP A 140 -46.37 34.44 13.49
N VAL A 141 -46.62 33.14 13.62
CA VAL A 141 -46.62 32.12 12.57
C VAL A 141 -48.08 31.85 12.21
N SER A 142 -48.34 31.79 10.91
CA SER A 142 -49.65 31.49 10.32
C SER A 142 -50.26 30.23 10.89
N ASP A 143 -51.60 30.22 10.98
CA ASP A 143 -52.32 29.05 11.49
C ASP A 143 -52.08 27.81 10.61
N GLU A 144 -51.86 27.96 9.31
CA GLU A 144 -51.51 26.87 8.40
C GLU A 144 -50.17 26.20 8.78
N VAL A 145 -49.09 26.97 8.94
CA VAL A 145 -47.78 26.40 9.31
C VAL A 145 -47.81 25.84 10.74
N ARG A 146 -48.57 26.47 11.65
CA ARG A 146 -48.78 25.95 13.00
C ARG A 146 -49.46 24.59 12.99
N GLU A 147 -50.53 24.42 12.23
CA GLU A 147 -51.24 23.13 12.10
C GLU A 147 -50.32 22.04 11.51
N GLN A 148 -49.53 22.39 10.48
CA GLN A 148 -48.56 21.47 9.90
C GLN A 148 -47.46 21.05 10.89
N LEU A 149 -46.97 21.97 11.73
CA LEU A 149 -45.98 21.68 12.77
C LEU A 149 -46.57 20.86 13.92
N GLU A 150 -47.81 21.11 14.33
CA GLU A 150 -48.50 20.28 15.32
C GLU A 150 -48.70 18.85 14.82
N LEU A 151 -49.09 18.69 13.55
CA LEU A 151 -49.21 17.39 12.92
C LEU A 151 -47.84 16.68 12.87
N LEU A 152 -46.80 17.40 12.46
CA LEU A 152 -45.41 16.90 12.44
C LEU A 152 -44.97 16.45 13.84
N HIS A 153 -45.21 17.26 14.87
CA HIS A 153 -44.88 16.94 16.25
C HIS A 153 -45.58 15.65 16.72
N ARG A 154 -46.90 15.53 16.50
CA ARG A 154 -47.66 14.31 16.85
C ARG A 154 -47.13 13.08 16.12
N GLN A 155 -46.77 13.21 14.84
CA GLN A 155 -46.19 12.12 14.04
C GLN A 155 -44.78 11.73 14.49
N ALA A 156 -43.93 12.71 14.84
CA ALA A 156 -42.57 12.45 15.31
C ALA A 156 -42.57 11.77 16.69
N ARG A 157 -43.42 12.25 17.62
CA ARG A 157 -43.55 11.69 18.98
C ARG A 157 -44.05 10.24 19.00
N ARG A 158 -44.94 9.86 18.07
CA ARG A 158 -45.48 8.50 17.95
C ARG A 158 -44.64 7.56 17.08
N ALA A 159 -43.62 8.08 16.40
CA ALA A 159 -42.81 7.26 15.51
C ALA A 159 -41.96 6.28 16.33
N GLY A 160 -42.03 4.98 16.01
CA GLY A 160 -41.11 3.96 16.53
C GLY A 160 -39.85 3.83 15.68
N THR A 161 -38.95 2.92 16.07
CA THR A 161 -37.82 2.50 15.23
C THR A 161 -38.38 1.76 14.01
N SER A 162 -38.06 2.24 12.81
CA SER A 162 -38.53 1.64 11.56
C SER A 162 -37.40 0.83 10.94
N LEU A 163 -37.48 -0.49 11.08
CA LEU A 163 -36.65 -1.42 10.32
C LEU A 163 -37.45 -1.86 9.09
N ASP A 164 -36.86 -1.77 7.90
CA ASP A 164 -37.51 -2.24 6.70
C ASP A 164 -37.41 -3.78 6.64
N PRO A 165 -38.54 -4.52 6.63
CA PRO A 165 -38.50 -5.99 6.57
C PRO A 165 -37.78 -6.53 5.33
N THR A 166 -37.72 -5.75 4.24
CA THR A 166 -36.98 -6.14 3.03
C THR A 166 -35.47 -6.03 3.21
N GLU A 167 -34.99 -4.99 3.90
CA GLU A 167 -33.57 -4.82 4.27
C GLU A 167 -33.15 -5.90 5.28
N GLU A 168 -34.02 -6.23 6.25
CA GLU A 168 -33.75 -7.30 7.22
C GLU A 168 -33.65 -8.68 6.55
N ARG A 169 -34.54 -8.99 5.60
CA ARG A 169 -34.46 -10.21 4.80
C ARG A 169 -33.17 -10.26 3.98
N LEU A 170 -32.82 -9.15 3.31
CA LEU A 170 -31.60 -9.05 2.52
C LEU A 170 -30.35 -9.24 3.39
N ARG A 171 -30.32 -8.68 4.60
CA ARG A 171 -29.26 -8.88 5.58
C ARG A 171 -29.13 -10.36 5.94
N ASN A 172 -30.24 -11.02 6.24
CA ASN A 172 -30.26 -12.45 6.58
C ASN A 172 -29.82 -13.32 5.39
N ASP A 173 -30.17 -12.96 4.16
CA ASP A 173 -29.72 -13.66 2.96
C ASP A 173 -28.21 -13.57 2.78
N VAL A 174 -27.60 -12.39 3.01
CA VAL A 174 -26.14 -12.22 2.99
C VAL A 174 -25.47 -13.04 4.10
N LEU A 175 -25.98 -12.97 5.33
CA LEU A 175 -25.46 -13.75 6.46
C LEU A 175 -25.56 -15.26 6.21
N ALA A 176 -26.64 -15.73 5.59
CA ALA A 176 -26.80 -17.13 5.20
C ALA A 176 -25.74 -17.57 4.19
N VAL A 177 -25.36 -16.70 3.23
CA VAL A 177 -24.26 -17.00 2.30
C VAL A 177 -22.92 -17.05 3.03
N LEU A 178 -22.68 -16.17 4.01
CA LEU A 178 -21.47 -16.25 4.83
C LEU A 178 -21.40 -17.56 5.61
N GLU A 179 -22.53 -18.03 6.16
CA GLU A 179 -22.62 -19.32 6.83
C GLU A 179 -22.40 -20.51 5.86
N GLU A 180 -22.89 -20.42 4.62
CA GLU A 180 -22.62 -21.39 3.56
C GLU A 180 -21.10 -21.49 3.29
N PHE A 181 -20.37 -20.37 3.24
CA PHE A 181 -18.91 -20.38 3.13
C PHE A 181 -18.26 -21.08 4.32
N GLU A 182 -18.69 -20.82 5.56
CA GLU A 182 -18.14 -21.49 6.75
C GLU A 182 -18.38 -23.01 6.75
N LYS A 183 -19.51 -23.44 6.16
CA LYS A 183 -19.88 -24.84 5.96
C LYS A 183 -19.28 -25.46 4.70
N LYS A 184 -18.51 -24.70 3.91
CA LYS A 184 -17.90 -25.11 2.64
C LYS A 184 -18.92 -25.54 1.58
N VAL A 185 -20.11 -24.95 1.62
CA VAL A 185 -21.17 -25.17 0.63
C VAL A 185 -21.09 -24.08 -0.41
N THR A 186 -21.04 -24.45 -1.69
CA THR A 186 -21.03 -23.49 -2.80
C THR A 186 -22.38 -22.75 -2.87
N PRO A 187 -22.41 -21.42 -2.75
CA PRO A 187 -23.67 -20.66 -2.81
C PRO A 187 -24.32 -20.73 -4.19
N ASP A 188 -25.66 -20.81 -4.22
CA ASP A 188 -26.44 -20.81 -5.46
C ASP A 188 -26.36 -19.47 -6.21
N ALA A 189 -25.99 -19.51 -7.49
CA ALA A 189 -25.84 -18.31 -8.31
C ALA A 189 -27.15 -17.52 -8.46
N GLY A 190 -28.31 -18.18 -8.45
CA GLY A 190 -29.62 -17.54 -8.52
C GLY A 190 -29.97 -16.77 -7.23
N LYS A 191 -29.58 -17.30 -6.06
CA LYS A 191 -29.65 -16.58 -4.77
C LYS A 191 -28.73 -15.37 -4.77
N LEU A 192 -27.48 -15.53 -5.21
CA LEU A 192 -26.52 -14.42 -5.28
C LEU A 192 -26.99 -13.28 -6.20
N ARG A 193 -27.57 -13.62 -7.35
CA ARG A 193 -28.10 -12.61 -8.28
C ARG A 193 -29.25 -11.80 -7.67
N ARG A 194 -30.17 -12.46 -6.96
CA ARG A 194 -31.26 -11.78 -6.23
C ARG A 194 -30.75 -10.81 -5.16
N ILE A 195 -29.70 -11.20 -4.43
CA ILE A 195 -29.05 -10.33 -3.45
C ILE A 195 -28.44 -9.10 -4.13
N PHE A 196 -27.69 -9.30 -5.23
CA PHE A 196 -27.04 -8.21 -5.97
C PHE A 196 -28.03 -7.27 -6.64
N ASP A 197 -29.14 -7.79 -7.17
CA ASP A 197 -30.23 -6.98 -7.73
C ASP A 197 -30.86 -6.10 -6.64
N SER A 198 -31.04 -6.63 -5.44
CA SER A 198 -31.59 -5.90 -4.29
C SER A 198 -30.63 -4.84 -3.73
N LEU A 199 -29.31 -5.08 -3.84
CA LEU A 199 -28.25 -4.12 -3.50
C LEU A 199 -27.97 -3.09 -4.60
N GLU A 200 -28.63 -3.21 -5.76
CA GLU A 200 -28.38 -2.41 -6.96
C GLU A 200 -26.96 -2.51 -7.55
N ILE A 201 -26.29 -3.65 -7.32
CA ILE A 201 -24.94 -3.92 -7.84
C ILE A 201 -25.07 -4.70 -9.15
N LYS A 202 -25.00 -3.99 -10.27
CA LYS A 202 -25.35 -4.53 -11.61
C LYS A 202 -24.18 -5.00 -12.46
N ASP A 203 -22.95 -4.60 -12.13
CA ASP A 203 -21.77 -4.87 -12.94
C ASP A 203 -20.52 -5.11 -12.09
N ALA A 204 -19.46 -5.62 -12.73
CA ALA A 204 -18.19 -5.90 -12.07
C ALA A 204 -17.52 -4.61 -11.53
N ARG A 205 -17.78 -3.44 -12.12
CA ARG A 205 -17.21 -2.14 -11.68
C ARG A 205 -17.83 -1.69 -10.36
N ALA A 206 -19.15 -1.85 -10.21
CA ALA A 206 -19.88 -1.60 -8.98
C ALA A 206 -19.40 -2.53 -7.87
N CYS A 207 -19.18 -3.80 -8.18
CA CYS A 207 -18.62 -4.75 -7.23
C CYS A 207 -17.20 -4.37 -6.77
N ARG A 208 -16.34 -3.90 -7.69
CA ARG A 208 -14.99 -3.37 -7.35
C ARG A 208 -15.05 -2.14 -6.46
N ARG A 209 -15.95 -1.19 -6.75
CA ARG A 209 -16.16 -0.01 -5.91
C ARG A 209 -16.58 -0.40 -4.49
N GLU A 210 -17.51 -1.34 -4.36
CA GLU A 210 -17.93 -1.85 -3.04
C GLU A 210 -16.78 -2.51 -2.28
N ILE A 211 -15.94 -3.32 -2.94
CA ILE A 211 -14.73 -3.89 -2.32
C ILE A 211 -13.79 -2.79 -1.84
N GLN A 212 -13.56 -1.75 -2.64
CA GLN A 212 -12.71 -0.62 -2.26
C GLN A 212 -13.28 0.11 -1.03
N LEU A 213 -14.59 0.37 -0.98
CA LEU A 213 -15.23 1.00 0.17
C LEU A 213 -15.08 0.17 1.45
N LEU A 214 -15.18 -1.16 1.36
CA LEU A 214 -14.94 -2.07 2.48
C LEU A 214 -13.46 -2.04 2.94
N GLU A 215 -12.52 -2.05 1.99
CA GLU A 215 -11.08 -1.94 2.30
C GLU A 215 -10.73 -0.58 2.92
N ASP A 216 -11.42 0.50 2.51
CA ASP A 216 -11.27 1.84 3.07
C ASP A 216 -11.82 1.90 4.50
N GLU A 217 -12.92 1.20 4.77
CA GLU A 217 -13.51 1.10 6.10
C GLU A 217 -12.60 0.36 7.09
N ILE A 218 -11.91 -0.70 6.67
CA ILE A 218 -10.89 -1.36 7.51
C ILE A 218 -9.81 -0.36 7.95
N ARG A 219 -9.36 0.50 7.03
CA ARG A 219 -8.33 1.51 7.34
C ARG A 219 -8.85 2.57 8.33
N ASN A 220 -10.12 2.92 8.26
CA ASN A 220 -10.78 3.82 9.22
C ASN A 220 -10.92 3.18 10.61
N GLN A 221 -11.34 1.92 10.68
CA GLN A 221 -11.62 1.18 11.91
C GLN A 221 -10.37 0.75 12.68
N SER A 222 -9.19 0.77 12.03
CA SER A 222 -7.90 0.40 12.61
C SER A 222 -7.45 1.26 13.79
N SER A 223 -8.12 2.38 14.05
CA SER A 223 -7.91 3.26 15.22
C SER A 223 -8.80 2.92 16.43
N SER A 224 -9.84 2.08 16.26
CA SER A 224 -10.95 1.92 17.21
C SER A 224 -10.94 0.60 18.03
N GLY A 225 -10.01 -0.32 17.79
CA GLY A 225 -9.89 -1.56 18.60
C GLY A 225 -11.04 -2.56 18.49
N ALA A 226 -11.89 -2.47 17.45
CA ALA A 226 -13.01 -3.39 17.23
C ALA A 226 -12.60 -4.58 16.33
N GLU A 227 -11.91 -5.57 16.90
CA GLU A 227 -11.46 -6.78 16.17
C GLU A 227 -12.61 -7.53 15.47
N GLY A 228 -13.80 -7.58 16.10
CA GLY A 228 -15.00 -8.20 15.51
C GLY A 228 -15.53 -7.50 14.26
N THR A 229 -15.39 -6.16 14.19
CA THR A 229 -15.82 -5.36 13.04
C THR A 229 -14.94 -5.63 11.83
N VAL A 230 -13.61 -5.62 12.02
CA VAL A 230 -12.64 -5.91 10.94
C VAL A 230 -12.83 -7.32 10.39
N SER A 231 -13.07 -8.28 11.27
CA SER A 231 -13.39 -9.68 10.95
C SER A 231 -14.64 -9.81 10.06
N MET A 232 -15.74 -9.12 10.41
CA MET A 232 -16.94 -9.08 9.57
C MET A 232 -16.68 -8.45 8.20
N ILE A 233 -15.96 -7.32 8.15
CA ILE A 233 -15.65 -6.64 6.87
C ILE A 233 -14.80 -7.55 5.96
N ASN A 234 -13.85 -8.30 6.52
CA ASN A 234 -13.07 -9.29 5.76
C ASN A 234 -13.97 -10.39 5.16
N SER A 235 -14.95 -10.90 5.91
CA SER A 235 -15.95 -11.86 5.39
C SER A 235 -16.75 -11.27 4.22
N LEU A 236 -17.16 -10.00 4.34
CA LEU A 236 -17.88 -9.29 3.27
C LEU A 236 -17.01 -9.06 2.03
N ILE A 237 -15.73 -8.73 2.20
CA ILE A 237 -14.78 -8.63 1.07
C ILE A 237 -14.66 -9.98 0.35
N GLY A 238 -14.55 -11.09 1.10
CA GLY A 238 -14.55 -12.44 0.55
C GLY A 238 -15.82 -12.74 -0.25
N PHE A 239 -16.99 -12.44 0.33
CA PHE A 239 -18.29 -12.55 -0.33
C PHE A 239 -18.37 -11.75 -1.62
N MET A 240 -17.98 -10.47 -1.60
CA MET A 240 -18.01 -9.61 -2.77
C MET A 240 -17.06 -10.08 -3.86
N ARG A 241 -15.85 -10.53 -3.52
CA ARG A 241 -14.87 -11.08 -4.48
C ARG A 241 -15.37 -12.36 -5.13
N TYR A 242 -15.96 -13.27 -4.37
CA TYR A 242 -16.56 -14.50 -4.89
C TYR A 242 -17.70 -14.18 -5.86
N CYS A 243 -18.65 -13.36 -5.43
CA CYS A 243 -19.81 -12.99 -6.24
C CYS A 243 -19.41 -12.24 -7.51
N LYS A 244 -18.39 -11.37 -7.45
CA LYS A 244 -17.82 -10.70 -8.63
C LYS A 244 -17.46 -11.72 -9.71
N CYS A 245 -16.72 -12.77 -9.33
CA CYS A 245 -16.21 -13.77 -10.26
C CYS A 245 -17.32 -14.67 -10.81
N VAL A 246 -18.26 -15.08 -9.95
CA VAL A 246 -19.34 -16.01 -10.32
C VAL A 246 -20.44 -15.34 -11.14
N LEU A 247 -20.84 -14.11 -10.79
CA LEU A 247 -22.02 -13.46 -11.39
C LEU A 247 -21.71 -12.66 -12.66
N PHE A 248 -20.58 -11.95 -12.70
CA PHE A 248 -20.22 -11.05 -13.80
C PHE A 248 -19.13 -11.64 -14.71
N GLY A 249 -18.65 -12.83 -14.37
CA GLY A 249 -17.55 -13.46 -15.07
C GLY A 249 -16.27 -12.62 -15.01
N VAL A 250 -15.37 -12.93 -15.93
CA VAL A 250 -14.02 -12.34 -15.94
C VAL A 250 -13.92 -11.30 -17.08
N THR A 251 -14.77 -11.37 -18.11
CA THR A 251 -14.62 -10.71 -19.43
C THR A 251 -14.92 -9.21 -19.52
N GLU A 252 -15.59 -8.56 -18.56
CA GLU A 252 -16.00 -7.14 -18.70
C GLU A 252 -14.89 -6.10 -18.41
N MET A 253 -13.62 -6.51 -18.39
CA MET A 253 -12.57 -5.79 -17.65
C MET A 253 -11.55 -5.03 -18.50
N GLU A 254 -11.43 -5.29 -19.80
CA GLU A 254 -10.42 -4.64 -20.65
C GLU A 254 -10.71 -3.17 -20.96
N ALA A 255 -11.96 -2.71 -20.83
CA ALA A 255 -12.36 -1.36 -21.24
C ALA A 255 -11.70 -0.23 -20.43
N GLU A 256 -11.19 -0.49 -19.21
CA GLU A 256 -10.68 0.58 -18.32
C GLU A 256 -9.19 0.93 -18.53
N GLU A 257 -8.35 0.04 -19.09
CA GLU A 257 -6.96 0.41 -19.44
C GLU A 257 -6.87 1.15 -20.78
N LEU A 258 -7.79 0.90 -21.72
CA LEU A 258 -7.85 1.62 -23.00
C LEU A 258 -8.44 3.04 -22.84
N GLU A 259 -9.48 3.24 -22.03
CA GLU A 259 -10.14 4.56 -21.89
C GLU A 259 -9.22 5.63 -21.27
N LYS A 260 -8.22 5.24 -20.45
CA LYS A 260 -7.23 6.19 -19.92
C LYS A 260 -6.21 6.69 -20.96
N LYS A 261 -6.12 6.06 -22.14
CA LYS A 261 -5.10 6.38 -23.17
C LYS A 261 -5.65 7.08 -24.41
N SER A 262 -6.96 7.21 -24.57
CA SER A 262 -7.59 7.68 -25.82
C SER A 262 -8.43 8.96 -25.67
N LYS A 263 -7.78 10.09 -25.34
CA LYS A 263 -8.27 11.44 -25.70
C LYS A 263 -7.09 12.34 -26.10
N PRO A 264 -7.04 12.89 -27.33
CA PRO A 264 -6.01 13.84 -27.74
C PRO A 264 -6.46 15.30 -27.58
N GLY A 265 -5.64 16.11 -26.89
CA GLY A 265 -5.40 17.55 -27.08
C GLY A 265 -6.49 18.57 -26.68
N ILE A 266 -6.23 19.40 -25.65
CA ILE A 266 -5.84 20.84 -25.75
C ILE A 266 -5.55 21.40 -24.34
N SER A 267 -4.45 22.16 -24.25
CA SER A 267 -3.90 22.96 -23.15
C SER A 267 -3.60 22.27 -21.82
N SER A 268 -2.34 21.85 -21.73
CA SER A 268 -1.55 21.50 -20.55
C SER A 268 -1.53 22.63 -19.50
N GLN A 269 -2.11 22.39 -18.32
CA GLN A 269 -1.45 22.79 -17.06
C GLN A 269 -2.04 22.20 -15.75
N ASP A 270 -3.27 21.70 -15.68
CA ASP A 270 -3.86 21.41 -14.35
C ASP A 270 -4.44 20.00 -14.12
N SER A 271 -3.90 18.94 -14.72
CA SER A 271 -4.37 17.54 -14.47
C SER A 271 -3.31 16.43 -14.54
N GLU A 272 -2.03 16.73 -14.30
CA GLU A 272 -0.96 15.72 -14.16
C GLU A 272 -0.63 15.33 -12.69
N ASN A 273 -1.34 15.87 -11.70
CA ASN A 273 -0.89 15.82 -10.31
C ASN A 273 -1.30 14.58 -9.48
N CYS A 274 -1.55 13.42 -10.09
CA CYS A 274 -1.78 12.17 -9.33
C CYS A 274 -1.13 10.90 -9.91
N ALA A 275 -0.28 11.03 -10.95
CA ALA A 275 0.45 9.89 -11.52
C ALA A 275 1.98 10.08 -11.57
N ASN A 276 2.51 11.24 -11.19
CA ASN A 276 3.96 11.50 -11.15
C ASN A 276 4.42 12.09 -9.80
N LEU A 277 3.92 11.56 -8.70
CA LEU A 277 4.60 11.76 -7.42
C LEU A 277 5.82 10.84 -7.38
N HIS A 278 6.97 11.36 -7.81
CA HIS A 278 8.25 10.66 -7.74
C HIS A 278 8.71 10.60 -6.27
N VAL A 279 8.11 9.71 -5.48
CA VAL A 279 8.53 9.41 -4.11
C VAL A 279 10.02 9.03 -4.14
N PRO A 280 10.92 9.77 -3.47
CA PRO A 280 12.33 9.41 -3.34
C PRO A 280 12.48 7.97 -2.82
N ASP A 281 13.36 7.18 -3.41
CA ASP A 281 13.48 5.78 -3.04
C ASP A 281 13.92 5.59 -1.57
N ASP A 282 14.62 6.57 -0.98
CA ASP A 282 14.98 6.60 0.44
C ASP A 282 13.76 6.68 1.37
N PHE A 283 12.60 7.08 0.84
CA PHE A 283 11.33 7.18 1.57
C PHE A 283 10.45 5.95 1.37
N LYS A 284 10.84 4.99 0.51
CA LYS A 284 10.08 3.78 0.24
C LYS A 284 10.53 2.62 1.13
N CYS A 285 9.58 1.82 1.58
CA CYS A 285 9.86 0.61 2.31
C CYS A 285 10.43 -0.44 1.33
N PRO A 286 11.57 -1.07 1.62
CA PRO A 286 12.13 -2.09 0.73
C PRO A 286 11.33 -3.40 0.61
N ILE A 287 10.33 -3.61 1.47
CA ILE A 287 9.45 -4.80 1.44
C ILE A 287 8.18 -4.48 0.64
N SER A 288 7.47 -3.39 0.97
CA SER A 288 6.21 -3.04 0.30
C SER A 288 6.38 -2.18 -0.95
N LEU A 289 7.56 -1.55 -1.12
CA LEU A 289 7.87 -0.57 -2.16
C LEU A 289 7.05 0.73 -2.10
N ASP A 290 6.24 0.89 -1.05
CA ASP A 290 5.42 2.06 -0.78
C ASP A 290 6.11 3.05 0.17
N LEU A 291 5.62 4.29 0.22
CA LEU A 291 6.09 5.31 1.17
C LEU A 291 6.03 4.81 2.63
N MET A 292 7.14 4.89 3.36
CA MET A 292 7.21 4.51 4.77
C MET A 292 6.42 5.50 5.62
N ARG A 293 5.36 5.03 6.28
CA ARG A 293 4.55 5.82 7.22
C ARG A 293 5.15 5.77 8.62
N ASP A 294 5.70 4.62 9.00
CA ASP A 294 6.41 4.44 10.28
C ASP A 294 7.78 3.77 10.05
N PRO A 295 8.81 4.53 9.63
CA PRO A 295 10.13 3.97 9.36
C PRO A 295 10.82 3.46 10.64
N VAL A 296 11.22 2.18 10.65
CA VAL A 296 11.92 1.51 11.75
C VAL A 296 13.17 0.79 11.27
N ILE A 297 14.19 0.72 12.12
CA ILE A 297 15.49 0.13 11.86
C ILE A 297 15.58 -1.25 12.51
N VAL A 298 15.94 -2.26 11.74
CA VAL A 298 16.27 -3.61 12.24
C VAL A 298 17.74 -3.74 12.67
N ALA A 299 18.11 -4.84 13.34
CA ALA A 299 19.47 -5.14 13.80
C ALA A 299 20.58 -4.96 12.74
N THR A 300 20.28 -5.14 11.45
CA THR A 300 21.23 -4.96 10.35
C THR A 300 21.37 -3.50 9.89
N GLY A 301 20.73 -2.55 10.57
CA GLY A 301 20.78 -1.12 10.23
C GLY A 301 19.98 -0.74 8.97
N GLN A 302 18.97 -1.53 8.59
CA GLN A 302 18.10 -1.22 7.45
C GLN A 302 16.77 -0.69 7.93
N THR A 303 16.25 0.32 7.23
CA THR A 303 14.96 0.94 7.56
C THR A 303 13.87 0.35 6.70
N TYR A 304 12.74 0.04 7.32
CA TYR A 304 11.53 -0.45 6.69
C TYR A 304 10.33 0.25 7.30
N ASP A 305 9.18 0.20 6.64
CA ASP A 305 7.93 0.49 7.35
C ASP A 305 7.71 -0.57 8.44
N ARG A 306 7.30 -0.13 9.63
CA ARG A 306 7.09 -1.00 10.80
C ARG A 306 6.20 -2.18 10.46
N VAL A 307 5.09 -1.93 9.76
CA VAL A 307 4.11 -2.98 9.45
C VAL A 307 4.76 -4.05 8.59
N SER A 308 5.51 -3.64 7.57
CA SER A 308 6.15 -4.54 6.61
C SER A 308 7.24 -5.41 7.24
N ILE A 309 8.09 -4.86 8.10
CA ILE A 309 9.22 -5.62 8.68
C ILE A 309 8.85 -6.44 9.90
N THR A 310 7.87 -5.98 10.68
CA THR A 310 7.33 -6.81 11.75
C THR A 310 6.71 -8.06 11.13
N ARG A 311 6.00 -7.91 9.98
CA ARG A 311 5.35 -9.02 9.27
C ARG A 311 6.38 -10.05 8.82
N TRP A 312 7.45 -9.55 8.22
CA TRP A 312 8.57 -10.39 7.82
C TRP A 312 9.17 -11.21 8.98
N ILE A 313 9.30 -10.64 10.18
CA ILE A 313 9.84 -11.33 11.36
C ILE A 313 8.84 -12.34 11.93
N GLU A 314 7.55 -11.98 11.99
CA GLU A 314 6.47 -12.84 12.48
C GLU A 314 6.21 -14.04 11.55
N GLU A 315 6.50 -13.89 10.25
CA GLU A 315 6.54 -14.97 9.25
C GLU A 315 7.65 -16.02 9.49
N GLY A 316 8.42 -15.91 10.59
CA GLY A 316 9.48 -16.84 10.96
C GLY A 316 10.83 -16.55 10.30
N HIS A 317 10.92 -15.51 9.44
CA HIS A 317 12.16 -15.14 8.80
C HIS A 317 13.11 -14.48 9.82
N SER A 318 14.18 -15.20 10.14
CA SER A 318 15.26 -14.67 10.99
C SER A 318 16.29 -13.84 10.20
N THR A 319 16.00 -13.45 8.97
CA THR A 319 16.91 -12.72 8.07
C THR A 319 16.38 -11.32 7.77
N CYS A 320 17.22 -10.43 7.26
CA CYS A 320 16.82 -9.08 6.87
C CYS A 320 16.47 -9.07 5.38
N PRO A 321 15.26 -8.63 4.97
CA PRO A 321 14.77 -8.82 3.60
C PRO A 321 15.61 -8.12 2.53
N LYS A 322 16.11 -6.90 2.81
CA LYS A 322 17.00 -6.16 1.88
C LYS A 322 18.47 -6.61 1.92
N SER A 323 18.91 -7.41 2.89
CA SER A 323 20.34 -7.74 3.04
C SER A 323 20.67 -9.23 3.07
N GLY A 324 19.67 -10.10 3.25
CA GLY A 324 19.84 -11.53 3.45
C GLY A 324 20.58 -11.91 4.74
N GLN A 325 21.00 -10.94 5.56
CA GLN A 325 21.75 -11.21 6.80
C GLN A 325 20.82 -11.67 7.91
N LYS A 326 21.24 -12.66 8.70
CA LYS A 326 20.52 -13.09 9.89
C LYS A 326 20.43 -11.95 10.91
N LEU A 327 19.22 -11.64 11.38
CA LEU A 327 18.95 -10.65 12.41
C LEU A 327 19.54 -11.15 13.73
N LEU A 328 20.42 -10.35 14.35
CA LEU A 328 20.98 -10.65 15.68
C LEU A 328 19.92 -10.59 16.78
N HIS A 329 18.90 -9.75 16.59
CA HIS A 329 17.73 -9.62 17.44
C HIS A 329 16.56 -9.07 16.62
N THR A 330 15.33 -9.32 17.09
CA THR A 330 14.07 -8.88 16.43
C THR A 330 13.61 -7.48 16.86
N ASN A 331 14.36 -6.81 17.74
CA ASN A 331 14.01 -5.46 18.19
C ASN A 331 14.02 -4.44 17.04
N LEU A 332 12.97 -3.64 16.96
CA LEU A 332 12.78 -2.59 15.95
C LEU A 332 12.95 -1.19 16.58
N THR A 333 13.94 -0.44 16.10
CA THR A 333 14.23 0.91 16.61
C THR A 333 13.55 1.96 15.72
N PRO A 334 12.68 2.85 16.23
CA PRO A 334 12.06 3.89 15.42
C PRO A 334 13.07 4.83 14.75
N ASN A 335 12.88 5.16 13.47
CA ASN A 335 13.69 6.13 12.74
C ASN A 335 12.94 7.47 12.62
N ASN A 336 12.87 8.19 13.74
CA ASN A 336 12.16 9.48 13.81
C ASN A 336 12.77 10.54 12.87
N ALA A 337 14.07 10.46 12.59
CA ALA A 337 14.73 11.38 11.64
C ALA A 337 14.20 11.19 10.22
N LEU A 338 14.12 9.94 9.73
CA LEU A 338 13.57 9.64 8.41
C LEU A 338 12.08 9.97 8.35
N ARG A 339 11.33 9.69 9.42
CA ARG A 339 9.91 10.04 9.50
C ARG A 339 9.67 11.55 9.36
N SER A 340 10.48 12.38 10.00
CA SER A 340 10.39 13.84 9.87
C SER A 340 10.75 14.33 8.47
N LEU A 341 11.71 13.68 7.80
CA LEU A 341 12.05 14.01 6.40
C LEU A 341 10.91 13.63 5.44
N ILE A 342 10.30 12.46 5.65
CA ILE A 342 9.15 12.01 4.87
C ILE A 342 7.95 12.94 5.08
N ALA A 343 7.68 13.34 6.33
CA ALA A 343 6.61 14.28 6.66
C ALA A 343 6.78 15.62 5.93
N ARG A 344 7.98 16.21 5.99
CA ARG A 344 8.28 17.47 5.28
C ARG A 344 8.19 17.33 3.77
N TRP A 345 8.60 16.20 3.22
CA TRP A 345 8.45 15.93 1.79
C TRP A 345 6.98 15.78 1.40
N CYS A 346 6.17 15.12 2.22
CA CYS A 346 4.73 15.00 2.01
C CYS A 346 4.03 16.37 2.05
N GLU A 347 4.38 17.23 3.02
CA GLU A 347 3.89 18.61 3.11
C GLU A 347 4.23 19.42 1.85
N GLN A 348 5.44 19.24 1.29
CA GLN A 348 5.87 19.91 0.06
C GLN A 348 5.16 19.41 -1.20
N GLN A 349 4.55 18.22 -1.16
CA GLN A 349 3.87 17.58 -2.28
C GLN A 349 2.33 17.53 -2.08
N ASN A 350 1.79 18.24 -1.08
CA ASN A 350 0.37 18.20 -0.69
C ASN A 350 -0.18 16.78 -0.41
N ILE A 351 0.65 15.89 0.13
CA ILE A 351 0.25 14.54 0.56
C ILE A 351 -0.07 14.57 2.06
N SER A 352 -1.22 14.04 2.46
CA SER A 352 -1.53 13.85 3.88
C SER A 352 -0.58 12.81 4.51
N PHE A 353 0.19 13.22 5.53
CA PHE A 353 1.10 12.36 6.29
C PHE A 353 0.72 12.35 7.78
N ASP A 354 -0.14 11.41 8.17
CA ASP A 354 -0.59 11.28 9.55
C ASP A 354 0.50 10.71 10.48
N LYS A 355 0.47 11.11 11.76
CA LYS A 355 1.33 10.53 12.79
C LYS A 355 0.91 9.07 13.05
N PRO A 356 1.79 8.06 12.99
CA PRO A 356 1.49 6.76 13.57
C PRO A 356 1.25 6.93 15.07
N GLU A 357 0.01 6.67 15.46
CA GLU A 357 -0.34 6.37 16.84
C GLU A 357 0.43 5.11 17.28
N LYS A 358 0.80 5.08 18.56
CA LYS A 358 1.59 4.00 19.16
C LYS A 358 0.85 2.66 19.00
N SER A 359 1.17 1.87 17.98
CA SER A 359 0.62 0.52 17.83
C SER A 359 1.68 -0.45 17.32
N ALA A 360 2.25 -1.20 18.25
CA ALA A 360 2.95 -2.45 18.01
C ALA A 360 1.94 -3.63 17.84
N ARG A 361 0.77 -3.40 17.22
CA ARG A 361 -0.29 -4.42 17.10
C ARG A 361 -0.76 -4.72 15.66
N ASN A 362 -0.18 -4.10 14.64
CA ASN A 362 -0.67 -4.22 13.26
C ASN A 362 -0.13 -5.44 12.48
N THR A 363 0.58 -6.35 13.14
CA THR A 363 1.29 -7.42 12.45
C THR A 363 0.73 -8.81 12.77
N THR A 364 0.35 -9.01 14.02
CA THR A 364 -0.47 -10.15 14.43
C THR A 364 -1.90 -10.11 13.87
N LEU A 365 -2.38 -8.99 13.32
CA LEU A 365 -3.80 -8.85 12.96
C LEU A 365 -4.19 -9.53 11.63
N GLU A 366 -3.27 -9.70 10.67
CA GLU A 366 -3.62 -10.36 9.39
C GLU A 366 -3.75 -11.89 9.52
N SER A 367 -3.05 -12.52 10.47
CA SER A 367 -3.25 -13.93 10.81
C SER A 367 -4.36 -14.16 11.86
N ILE A 368 -4.77 -13.13 12.60
CA ILE A 368 -5.77 -13.23 13.69
C ILE A 368 -7.18 -12.76 13.25
N THR A 369 -7.33 -12.04 12.12
CA THR A 369 -8.64 -11.52 11.66
C THR A 369 -9.20 -12.12 10.36
N THR A 370 -8.53 -13.08 9.72
CA THR A 370 -9.14 -13.84 8.63
C THR A 370 -10.16 -14.84 9.21
N THR A 371 -11.44 -14.52 9.03
CA THR A 371 -12.52 -15.43 9.43
C THR A 371 -12.48 -16.69 8.59
N LYS A 372 -13.04 -17.77 9.15
CA LYS A 372 -13.28 -19.01 8.40
C LYS A 372 -14.10 -18.73 7.13
N ALA A 373 -15.13 -17.88 7.23
CA ALA A 373 -15.94 -17.44 6.10
C ALA A 373 -15.09 -16.76 5.00
N ALA A 374 -14.24 -15.79 5.35
CA ALA A 374 -13.39 -15.07 4.40
C ALA A 374 -12.37 -16.01 3.72
N LEU A 375 -11.77 -16.91 4.49
CA LEU A 375 -10.80 -17.88 3.98
C LEU A 375 -11.47 -18.88 3.02
N GLU A 376 -12.61 -19.46 3.40
CA GLU A 376 -13.31 -20.42 2.54
C GLU A 376 -13.91 -19.73 1.31
N ALA A 377 -14.41 -18.50 1.40
CA ALA A 377 -14.82 -17.71 0.24
C ALA A 377 -13.65 -17.46 -0.72
N THR A 378 -12.45 -17.20 -0.18
CA THR A 378 -11.22 -17.05 -0.97
C THR A 378 -10.82 -18.36 -1.65
N LYS A 379 -10.89 -19.50 -0.95
CA LYS A 379 -10.64 -20.83 -1.54
C LYS A 379 -11.61 -21.14 -2.67
N MET A 380 -12.90 -20.88 -2.49
CA MET A 380 -13.91 -21.07 -3.53
C MET A 380 -13.67 -20.14 -4.73
N THR A 381 -13.29 -18.88 -4.48
CA THR A 381 -12.93 -17.92 -5.53
C THR A 381 -11.71 -18.42 -6.31
N ALA A 382 -10.66 -18.87 -5.62
CA ALA A 382 -9.47 -19.42 -6.24
C ALA A 382 -9.79 -20.67 -7.08
N ALA A 383 -10.57 -21.60 -6.54
CA ALA A 383 -11.00 -22.81 -7.25
C ALA A 383 -11.78 -22.47 -8.53
N PHE A 384 -12.75 -21.55 -8.45
CA PHE A 384 -13.51 -21.07 -9.61
C PHE A 384 -12.60 -20.44 -10.68
N LEU A 385 -11.68 -19.55 -10.27
CA LEU A 385 -10.74 -18.94 -11.20
C LEU A 385 -9.82 -19.98 -11.85
N VAL A 386 -9.28 -20.93 -11.09
CA VAL A 386 -8.41 -21.98 -11.63
C VAL A 386 -9.16 -22.90 -12.61
N GLU A 387 -10.42 -23.25 -12.31
CA GLU A 387 -11.27 -23.98 -13.26
C GLU A 387 -11.41 -23.22 -14.59
N LYS A 388 -11.72 -21.92 -14.54
CA LYS A 388 -11.81 -21.07 -15.74
C LYS A 388 -10.47 -20.87 -16.45
N LEU A 389 -9.35 -20.93 -15.73
CA LEU A 389 -8.01 -20.92 -16.35
C LEU A 389 -7.77 -22.18 -17.18
N GLY A 390 -8.30 -23.32 -16.74
CA GLY A 390 -8.21 -24.59 -17.44
C GLY A 390 -9.11 -24.65 -18.68
N THR A 391 -10.39 -24.30 -18.52
CA THR A 391 -11.43 -24.52 -19.55
C THR A 391 -11.72 -23.30 -20.43
N GLY A 392 -11.29 -22.10 -20.03
CA GLY A 392 -11.62 -20.86 -20.72
C GLY A 392 -10.97 -20.68 -22.09
N SER A 393 -11.52 -19.78 -22.91
CA SER A 393 -10.88 -19.29 -24.13
C SER A 393 -9.59 -18.52 -23.80
N PRO A 394 -8.67 -18.26 -24.76
CA PRO A 394 -7.46 -17.48 -24.50
C PRO A 394 -7.74 -16.12 -23.84
N GLU A 395 -8.83 -15.46 -24.24
CA GLU A 395 -9.29 -14.20 -23.66
C GLU A 395 -9.71 -14.36 -22.19
N VAL A 396 -10.47 -15.41 -21.88
CA VAL A 396 -10.85 -15.73 -20.50
C VAL A 396 -9.61 -16.08 -19.67
N LYS A 397 -8.66 -16.86 -20.21
CA LYS A 397 -7.42 -17.22 -19.51
C LYS A 397 -6.56 -16.01 -19.17
N LYS A 398 -6.39 -15.08 -20.13
CA LYS A 398 -5.70 -13.79 -19.93
C LYS A 398 -6.27 -13.03 -18.74
N GLN A 399 -7.59 -12.96 -18.69
CA GLN A 399 -8.31 -12.18 -17.70
C GLN A 399 -8.37 -12.89 -16.34
N VAL A 400 -8.46 -14.22 -16.33
CA VAL A 400 -8.33 -15.03 -15.13
C VAL A 400 -6.93 -14.88 -14.52
N ALA A 401 -5.88 -14.89 -15.35
CA ALA A 401 -4.52 -14.63 -14.87
C ALA A 401 -4.39 -13.22 -14.27
N TYR A 402 -5.10 -12.23 -14.81
CA TYR A 402 -5.19 -10.89 -14.22
C TYR A 402 -5.86 -10.91 -12.83
N GLU A 403 -6.98 -11.62 -12.67
CA GLU A 403 -7.65 -11.74 -11.38
C GLU A 403 -6.82 -12.52 -10.35
N LEU A 404 -6.14 -13.60 -10.77
CA LEU A 404 -5.24 -14.36 -9.91
C LEU A 404 -4.06 -13.50 -9.41
N ARG A 405 -3.45 -12.64 -10.27
CA ARG A 405 -2.38 -11.74 -9.80
C ARG A 405 -2.91 -10.70 -8.80
N LEU A 406 -4.14 -10.20 -8.96
CA LEU A 406 -4.75 -9.28 -8.01
C LEU A 406 -5.05 -9.97 -6.68
N LEU A 407 -5.65 -11.16 -6.72
CA LEU A 407 -5.96 -11.93 -5.52
C LEU A 407 -4.69 -12.29 -4.73
N ALA A 408 -3.61 -12.69 -5.42
CA ALA A 408 -2.31 -13.00 -4.82
C ALA A 408 -1.58 -11.76 -4.24
N LYS A 409 -1.96 -10.55 -4.66
CA LYS A 409 -1.46 -9.30 -4.07
C LYS A 409 -2.00 -9.09 -2.65
N CYS A 410 -3.20 -9.59 -2.36
CA CYS A 410 -3.98 -9.28 -1.17
C CYS A 410 -3.79 -10.29 -0.01
N GLY A 411 -2.56 -10.48 0.47
CA GLY A 411 -2.28 -11.27 1.68
C GLY A 411 -1.78 -12.71 1.43
N MET A 412 -1.22 -13.34 2.48
CA MET A 412 -0.59 -14.66 2.40
C MET A 412 -1.58 -15.81 2.23
N ASP A 413 -2.73 -15.76 2.92
CA ASP A 413 -3.78 -16.77 2.83
C ASP A 413 -4.28 -16.93 1.38
N ASN A 414 -4.45 -15.81 0.66
CA ASN A 414 -4.83 -15.83 -0.74
C ASN A 414 -3.78 -16.53 -1.61
N ARG A 415 -2.49 -16.27 -1.37
CA ARG A 415 -1.40 -16.91 -2.12
C ARG A 415 -1.39 -18.42 -1.88
N ALA A 416 -1.61 -18.85 -0.64
CA ALA A 416 -1.73 -20.26 -0.31
C ALA A 416 -2.94 -20.89 -1.04
N CYS A 417 -4.13 -20.28 -0.92
CA CYS A 417 -5.35 -20.77 -1.55
C CYS A 417 -5.23 -20.90 -3.08
N ILE A 418 -4.63 -19.93 -3.75
CA ILE A 418 -4.42 -19.96 -5.21
C ILE A 418 -3.51 -21.12 -5.62
N ALA A 419 -2.40 -21.31 -4.90
CA ALA A 419 -1.47 -22.39 -5.21
C ALA A 419 -2.05 -23.77 -4.88
N GLU A 420 -2.80 -23.90 -3.77
CA GLU A 420 -3.52 -25.13 -3.38
C GLU A 420 -4.61 -25.50 -4.37
N ALA A 421 -5.27 -24.51 -4.97
CA ALA A 421 -6.27 -24.72 -6.00
C ALA A 421 -5.67 -25.26 -7.33
N GLY A 422 -4.34 -25.30 -7.48
CA GLY A 422 -3.68 -25.81 -8.68
C GLY A 422 -3.44 -24.77 -9.77
N ALA A 423 -3.34 -23.48 -9.42
CA ALA A 423 -3.10 -22.42 -10.40
C ALA A 423 -1.75 -22.51 -11.12
N VAL A 424 -0.69 -22.97 -10.44
CA VAL A 424 0.70 -22.92 -10.94
C VAL A 424 0.87 -23.70 -12.26
N PRO A 425 0.46 -24.98 -12.38
CA PRO A 425 0.53 -25.71 -13.65
C PRO A 425 -0.25 -25.04 -14.80
N LEU A 426 -1.36 -24.36 -14.51
CA LEU A 426 -2.20 -23.73 -15.53
C LEU A 426 -1.70 -22.34 -15.96
N LEU A 427 -0.89 -21.68 -15.13
CA LEU A 427 -0.20 -20.43 -15.49
C LEU A 427 1.02 -20.69 -16.39
N LEU A 428 1.63 -21.88 -16.31
CA LEU A 428 2.84 -22.23 -17.04
C LEU A 428 2.70 -22.06 -18.57
N PRO A 429 1.65 -22.56 -19.25
CA PRO A 429 1.48 -22.36 -20.69
C PRO A 429 1.36 -20.87 -21.07
N LEU A 430 0.78 -20.03 -20.21
CA LEU A 430 0.60 -18.60 -20.48
C LEU A 430 1.92 -17.82 -20.48
N LEU A 431 2.98 -18.33 -19.85
CA LEU A 431 4.32 -17.75 -19.94
C LEU A 431 4.89 -17.80 -21.36
N SER A 432 4.40 -18.73 -22.20
CA SER A 432 4.79 -18.85 -23.60
C SER A 432 3.74 -18.23 -24.55
N SER A 433 2.77 -17.47 -24.04
CA SER A 433 1.75 -16.82 -24.87
C SER A 433 2.37 -15.73 -25.76
N ASP A 434 1.87 -15.62 -27.00
CA ASP A 434 2.21 -14.54 -27.91
C ASP A 434 1.54 -13.21 -27.55
N ASP A 435 0.46 -13.27 -26.76
CA ASP A 435 -0.20 -12.07 -26.24
C ASP A 435 0.61 -11.47 -25.07
N PRO A 436 1.11 -10.22 -25.20
CA PRO A 436 1.93 -9.59 -24.18
C PRO A 436 1.25 -9.49 -22.82
N LYS A 437 -0.07 -9.23 -22.80
CA LYS A 437 -0.83 -9.08 -21.56
C LYS A 437 -1.03 -10.41 -20.84
N SER A 438 -1.27 -11.49 -21.56
CA SER A 438 -1.34 -12.85 -21.02
C SER A 438 -0.03 -13.27 -20.38
N GLN A 439 1.10 -13.06 -21.08
CA GLN A 439 2.42 -13.40 -20.55
C GLN A 439 2.75 -12.55 -19.32
N GLU A 440 2.47 -11.24 -19.37
CA GLU A 440 2.68 -10.33 -18.24
C GLU A 440 1.82 -10.73 -17.03
N ASN A 441 0.53 -11.01 -17.22
CA ASN A 441 -0.37 -11.43 -16.15
C ASN A 441 0.09 -12.73 -15.50
N ALA A 442 0.52 -13.70 -16.31
CA ALA A 442 0.99 -14.99 -15.82
C ALA A 442 2.28 -14.87 -14.98
N VAL A 443 3.30 -14.16 -15.48
CA VAL A 443 4.56 -13.99 -14.73
C VAL A 443 4.35 -13.14 -13.48
N THR A 444 3.45 -12.15 -13.52
CA THR A 444 3.12 -11.34 -12.33
C THR A 444 2.37 -12.15 -11.29
N ALA A 445 1.46 -13.05 -11.71
CA ALA A 445 0.80 -13.96 -10.78
C ALA A 445 1.82 -14.87 -10.10
N LEU A 446 2.75 -15.46 -10.86
CA LEU A 446 3.83 -16.29 -10.30
C LEU A 446 4.76 -15.52 -9.37
N LEU A 447 5.11 -14.27 -9.69
CA LEU A 447 5.86 -13.39 -8.79
C LEU A 447 5.11 -13.24 -7.45
N ASN A 448 3.82 -12.88 -7.49
CA ASN A 448 3.05 -12.65 -6.27
C ASN A 448 2.90 -13.94 -5.45
N LEU A 449 2.71 -15.08 -6.12
CA LEU A 449 2.65 -16.40 -5.46
C LEU A 449 3.99 -16.79 -4.86
N SER A 450 5.10 -16.49 -5.53
CA SER A 450 6.45 -16.85 -5.08
C SER A 450 6.85 -16.09 -3.83
N ILE A 451 6.25 -14.94 -3.51
CA ILE A 451 6.55 -14.21 -2.26
C ILE A 451 6.26 -15.08 -1.03
N TYR A 452 5.27 -15.98 -1.08
CA TYR A 452 4.98 -16.92 -0.01
C TYR A 452 5.90 -18.15 -0.08
N GLU A 453 6.67 -18.42 0.97
CA GLU A 453 7.71 -19.45 0.97
C GLU A 453 7.19 -20.85 0.63
N ALA A 454 6.05 -21.27 1.20
CA ALA A 454 5.48 -22.59 0.95
C ALA A 454 5.04 -22.82 -0.52
N ASN A 455 4.87 -21.75 -1.30
CA ASN A 455 4.56 -21.85 -2.72
C ASN A 455 5.79 -22.00 -3.61
N LYS A 456 6.99 -21.62 -3.13
CA LYS A 456 8.21 -21.62 -3.94
C LYS A 456 8.53 -23.03 -4.44
N ALA A 457 8.37 -24.05 -3.59
CA ALA A 457 8.54 -25.46 -3.96
C ALA A 457 7.61 -25.87 -5.10
N ARG A 458 6.32 -25.56 -4.99
CA ARG A 458 5.33 -25.85 -6.05
C ARG A 458 5.70 -25.19 -7.38
N ILE A 459 6.20 -23.95 -7.37
CA ILE A 459 6.63 -23.24 -8.59
C ILE A 459 7.84 -23.92 -9.25
N VAL A 460 8.83 -24.32 -8.46
CA VAL A 460 10.04 -24.98 -8.98
C VAL A 460 9.74 -26.39 -9.47
N GLU A 461 9.00 -27.19 -8.69
CA GLU A 461 8.63 -28.58 -9.00
C GLU A 461 7.69 -28.68 -10.21
N CYS A 462 6.85 -27.66 -10.46
CA CYS A 462 6.03 -27.58 -11.69
C CYS A 462 6.84 -27.29 -12.96
N GLY A 463 8.16 -27.09 -12.87
CA GLY A 463 9.00 -26.80 -14.03
C GLY A 463 8.87 -25.38 -14.55
N CYS A 464 8.45 -24.41 -13.73
CA CYS A 464 8.28 -23.02 -14.17
C CYS A 464 9.60 -22.27 -14.42
N LEU A 465 10.75 -22.77 -13.94
CA LEU A 465 12.03 -22.05 -14.03
C LEU A 465 12.44 -21.75 -15.48
N ASP A 466 12.43 -22.74 -16.36
CA ASP A 466 12.84 -22.56 -17.75
C ASP A 466 11.91 -21.60 -18.53
N PRO A 467 10.57 -21.70 -18.41
CA PRO A 467 9.65 -20.67 -18.91
C PRO A 467 9.88 -19.27 -18.33
N ILE A 468 10.14 -19.13 -17.02
CA ILE A 468 10.41 -17.83 -16.39
C ILE A 468 11.71 -17.22 -16.95
N ILE A 469 12.77 -18.03 -17.13
CA ILE A 469 14.04 -17.58 -17.72
C ILE A 469 13.83 -17.17 -19.18
N ARG A 470 13.01 -17.88 -19.95
CA ARG A 470 12.62 -17.47 -21.31
C ARG A 470 11.90 -16.13 -21.31
N VAL A 471 10.95 -15.90 -20.40
CA VAL A 471 10.27 -14.60 -20.25
C VAL A 471 11.27 -13.49 -19.88
N LEU A 472 12.27 -13.77 -19.05
CA LEU A 472 13.31 -12.81 -18.72
C LEU A 472 14.14 -12.41 -19.96
N LYS A 473 14.50 -13.39 -20.80
CA LYS A 473 15.34 -13.21 -21.99
C LYS A 473 14.58 -12.54 -23.14
N GLU A 474 13.38 -13.03 -23.43
CA GLU A 474 12.63 -12.77 -24.68
C GLU A 474 11.21 -12.25 -24.41
N GLY A 475 10.92 -11.80 -23.19
CA GLY A 475 9.58 -11.34 -22.79
C GLY A 475 9.02 -10.25 -23.71
N ARG A 476 7.72 -10.34 -24.00
CA ARG A 476 6.99 -9.47 -24.93
C ARG A 476 6.86 -8.02 -24.44
N SER A 477 7.02 -7.78 -23.14
CA SER A 477 7.04 -6.45 -22.54
C SER A 477 8.19 -6.32 -21.55
N MET A 478 8.69 -5.08 -21.33
CA MET A 478 9.69 -4.86 -20.28
C MET A 478 9.14 -5.25 -18.91
N VAL A 479 7.87 -4.96 -18.63
CA VAL A 479 7.20 -5.34 -17.37
C VAL A 479 7.26 -6.86 -17.14
N ALA A 480 7.04 -7.67 -18.18
CA ALA A 480 7.14 -9.12 -18.07
C ALA A 480 8.57 -9.59 -17.73
N ARG A 481 9.59 -9.00 -18.37
CA ARG A 481 11.00 -9.30 -18.10
C ARG A 481 11.42 -8.92 -16.68
N GLU A 482 10.95 -7.75 -16.20
CA GLU A 482 11.20 -7.26 -14.84
C GLU A 482 10.55 -8.17 -13.79
N ASN A 483 9.28 -8.54 -14.01
CA ASN A 483 8.58 -9.46 -13.11
C ASN A 483 9.22 -10.86 -13.12
N ALA A 484 9.78 -11.31 -14.25
CA ALA A 484 10.55 -12.55 -14.31
C ALA A 484 11.82 -12.48 -13.46
N ALA A 485 12.59 -11.38 -13.55
CA ALA A 485 13.77 -11.16 -12.71
C ALA A 485 13.41 -11.12 -11.22
N ALA A 486 12.35 -10.40 -10.86
CA ALA A 486 11.84 -10.36 -9.48
C ALA A 486 11.37 -11.74 -8.98
N THR A 487 10.81 -12.57 -9.86
CA THR A 487 10.40 -13.94 -9.52
C THR A 487 11.63 -14.80 -9.21
N LEU A 488 12.67 -14.73 -10.05
CA LEU A 488 13.94 -15.43 -9.80
C LEU A 488 14.62 -14.95 -8.51
N PHE A 489 14.61 -13.64 -8.24
CA PHE A 489 15.08 -13.11 -6.96
C PHE A 489 14.31 -13.71 -5.78
N SER A 490 12.98 -13.72 -5.85
CA SER A 490 12.11 -14.28 -4.81
C SER A 490 12.38 -15.77 -4.57
N LEU A 491 12.57 -16.56 -5.63
CA LEU A 491 12.91 -17.99 -5.52
C LEU A 491 14.33 -18.22 -4.98
N SER A 492 15.30 -17.39 -5.39
CA SER A 492 16.71 -17.48 -4.99
C SER A 492 16.98 -17.25 -3.50
N VAL A 493 15.97 -16.83 -2.73
CA VAL A 493 16.09 -16.73 -1.26
C VAL A 493 16.42 -18.10 -0.66
N ILE A 494 15.86 -19.19 -1.22
CA ILE A 494 16.17 -20.57 -0.83
C ILE A 494 17.52 -20.99 -1.44
N ASP A 495 18.44 -21.49 -0.62
CA ASP A 495 19.81 -21.85 -1.04
C ASP A 495 19.85 -22.90 -2.14
N GLU A 496 19.01 -23.93 -2.07
CA GLU A 496 18.88 -24.98 -3.09
C GLU A 496 18.52 -24.38 -4.45
N TYR A 497 17.60 -23.42 -4.50
CA TYR A 497 17.15 -22.81 -5.75
C TYR A 497 18.20 -21.88 -6.36
N LYS A 498 19.15 -21.35 -5.58
CA LYS A 498 20.29 -20.61 -6.12
C LYS A 498 21.14 -21.49 -7.04
N GLN A 499 21.35 -22.74 -6.64
CA GLN A 499 22.07 -23.72 -7.45
C GLN A 499 21.28 -24.07 -8.71
N ILE A 500 20.01 -24.49 -8.56
CA ILE A 500 19.17 -24.95 -9.68
C ILE A 500 19.00 -23.84 -10.73
N ILE A 501 18.74 -22.59 -10.30
CA ILE A 501 18.62 -21.44 -11.21
C ILE A 501 19.97 -21.16 -11.87
N GLY A 502 21.06 -21.19 -11.09
CA GLY A 502 22.41 -20.91 -11.59
C GLY A 502 22.98 -21.97 -12.55
N GLU A 503 22.48 -23.21 -12.50
CA GLU A 503 22.83 -24.28 -13.44
C GLU A 503 22.24 -24.07 -14.83
N ARG A 504 21.17 -23.28 -14.95
CA ARG A 504 20.58 -22.94 -16.25
C ARG A 504 21.45 -21.93 -17.00
N GLU A 505 21.87 -22.31 -18.20
CA GLU A 505 22.81 -21.56 -19.04
C GLU A 505 22.36 -20.11 -19.27
N ASP A 506 21.06 -19.92 -19.53
CA ASP A 506 20.48 -18.62 -19.88
C ASP A 506 20.11 -17.73 -18.67
N ALA A 507 20.05 -18.26 -17.44
CA ALA A 507 19.52 -17.51 -16.30
C ALA A 507 20.35 -16.27 -15.95
N ILE A 508 21.65 -16.46 -15.75
CA ILE A 508 22.57 -15.38 -15.39
C ILE A 508 22.79 -14.42 -16.57
N PRO A 509 23.06 -14.88 -17.81
CA PRO A 509 23.17 -13.99 -18.97
C PRO A 509 21.92 -13.13 -19.20
N ALA A 510 20.71 -13.68 -19.02
CA ALA A 510 19.48 -12.91 -19.20
C ALA A 510 19.29 -11.82 -18.12
N LEU A 511 19.71 -12.08 -16.87
CA LEU A 511 19.75 -11.06 -15.82
C LEU A 511 20.77 -9.96 -16.14
N VAL A 512 21.94 -10.34 -16.67
CA VAL A 512 22.97 -9.37 -17.08
C VAL A 512 22.50 -8.51 -18.26
N ASP A 513 21.77 -9.08 -19.23
CA ASP A 513 21.14 -8.32 -20.31
C ASP A 513 20.10 -7.32 -19.77
N LEU A 514 19.26 -7.73 -18.82
CA LEU A 514 18.28 -6.85 -18.18
C LEU A 514 18.96 -5.73 -17.36
N LEU A 515 20.12 -5.99 -16.74
CA LEU A 515 20.92 -4.96 -16.08
C LEU A 515 21.42 -3.88 -17.05
N GLY A 516 21.71 -4.26 -18.30
CA GLY A 516 22.11 -3.31 -19.35
C GLY A 516 20.94 -2.54 -19.94
N LYS A 517 19.89 -3.26 -20.38
CA LYS A 517 18.80 -2.74 -21.22
C LYS A 517 17.50 -2.42 -20.49
N GLY A 518 17.36 -2.85 -19.24
CA GLY A 518 16.12 -2.69 -18.46
C GLY A 518 15.84 -1.25 -18.04
N THR A 519 14.60 -1.02 -17.56
CA THR A 519 14.24 0.26 -16.93
C THR A 519 14.95 0.41 -15.59
N ALA A 520 14.74 1.56 -14.91
CA ALA A 520 15.18 1.77 -13.53
C ALA A 520 14.86 0.57 -12.61
N ARG A 521 13.63 0.07 -12.73
CA ARG A 521 13.12 -1.07 -11.97
C ARG A 521 13.81 -2.36 -12.42
N GLY A 522 13.85 -2.62 -13.72
CA GLY A 522 14.49 -3.83 -14.25
C GLY A 522 15.96 -3.97 -13.90
N LYS A 523 16.72 -2.88 -13.94
CA LYS A 523 18.14 -2.90 -13.51
C LYS A 523 18.28 -3.27 -12.03
N ARG A 524 17.38 -2.76 -11.19
CA ARG A 524 17.34 -3.06 -9.75
C ARG A 524 16.94 -4.51 -9.48
N ASP A 525 15.88 -4.99 -10.14
CA ASP A 525 15.40 -6.37 -10.02
C ASP A 525 16.47 -7.35 -10.51
N ALA A 526 17.17 -7.02 -11.61
CA ALA A 526 18.31 -7.79 -12.10
C ALA A 526 19.50 -7.80 -11.12
N ALA A 527 19.90 -6.63 -10.59
CA ALA A 527 21.02 -6.53 -9.66
C ALA A 527 20.77 -7.31 -8.35
N THR A 528 19.54 -7.23 -7.81
CA THR A 528 19.17 -7.96 -6.59
C THR A 528 19.10 -9.47 -6.82
N ALA A 529 18.55 -9.93 -7.95
CA ALA A 529 18.60 -11.34 -8.35
C ALA A 529 20.04 -11.84 -8.51
N LEU A 530 20.89 -11.10 -9.23
CA LEU A 530 22.31 -11.42 -9.42
C LEU A 530 23.07 -11.48 -8.10
N PHE A 531 22.79 -10.55 -7.18
CA PHE A 531 23.40 -10.54 -5.85
C PHE A 531 23.11 -11.85 -5.12
N ASN A 532 21.83 -12.24 -5.02
CA ASN A 532 21.44 -13.47 -4.32
C ASN A 532 21.99 -14.72 -4.97
N LEU A 533 21.92 -14.83 -6.30
CA LEU A 533 22.44 -15.99 -7.04
C LEU A 533 23.96 -16.11 -6.91
N SER A 534 24.70 -15.00 -6.93
CA SER A 534 26.17 -14.98 -6.86
C SER A 534 26.71 -15.29 -5.44
N ILE A 535 25.85 -15.38 -4.43
CA ILE A 535 26.26 -15.89 -3.11
C ILE A 535 26.62 -17.39 -3.20
N PHE A 536 25.94 -18.13 -4.09
CA PHE A 536 26.26 -19.52 -4.35
C PHE A 536 27.54 -19.65 -5.20
N ARG A 537 28.43 -20.55 -4.80
CA ARG A 537 29.74 -20.71 -5.45
C ARG A 537 29.57 -21.19 -6.89
N GLY A 538 30.23 -20.53 -7.82
CA GLY A 538 30.21 -20.86 -9.25
C GLY A 538 29.30 -19.94 -10.06
N ASN A 539 28.20 -19.46 -9.47
CA ASN A 539 27.32 -18.48 -10.12
C ASN A 539 28.00 -17.11 -10.27
N ASP A 540 28.86 -16.75 -9.31
CA ASP A 540 29.72 -15.56 -9.38
C ASP A 540 30.64 -15.58 -10.61
N VAL A 541 31.27 -16.72 -10.92
CA VAL A 541 32.11 -16.88 -12.11
C VAL A 541 31.28 -16.74 -13.40
N LYS A 542 30.09 -17.34 -13.44
CA LYS A 542 29.16 -17.21 -14.58
C LYS A 542 28.71 -15.76 -14.77
N ALA A 543 28.45 -15.03 -13.70
CA ALA A 543 28.08 -13.61 -13.77
C ALA A 543 29.22 -12.75 -14.34
N VAL A 544 30.46 -13.03 -13.94
CA VAL A 544 31.64 -12.35 -14.51
C VAL A 544 31.78 -12.69 -16.00
N ALA A 545 31.69 -13.97 -16.38
CA ALA A 545 31.79 -14.42 -17.76
C ALA A 545 30.68 -13.84 -18.67
N ALA A 546 29.48 -13.63 -18.12
CA ALA A 546 28.37 -12.99 -18.82
C ALA A 546 28.53 -11.47 -19.01
N GLY A 547 29.59 -10.86 -18.48
CA GLY A 547 29.86 -9.43 -18.64
C GLY A 547 29.14 -8.54 -17.61
N ALA A 548 28.82 -9.05 -16.42
CA ALA A 548 28.15 -8.24 -15.39
C ALA A 548 29.00 -7.05 -14.91
N VAL A 549 30.32 -7.21 -14.82
CA VAL A 549 31.21 -6.23 -14.18
C VAL A 549 31.19 -4.85 -14.87
N PRO A 550 31.38 -4.72 -16.19
CA PRO A 550 31.30 -3.41 -16.85
C PRO A 550 29.94 -2.72 -16.66
N LEU A 551 28.84 -3.48 -16.73
CA LEU A 551 27.49 -2.94 -16.56
C LEU A 551 27.24 -2.45 -15.13
N LEU A 552 27.72 -3.20 -14.13
CA LEU A 552 27.63 -2.81 -12.72
C LEU A 552 28.45 -1.54 -12.44
N VAL A 553 29.64 -1.41 -13.03
CA VAL A 553 30.48 -0.21 -12.91
C VAL A 553 29.81 1.00 -13.55
N ASN A 554 29.18 0.83 -14.72
CA ASN A 554 28.36 1.88 -15.33
C ASN A 554 27.14 2.26 -14.48
N CYS A 555 26.57 1.32 -13.71
CA CYS A 555 25.51 1.64 -12.75
C CYS A 555 26.00 2.48 -11.56
N LEU A 556 27.32 2.50 -11.27
CA LEU A 556 27.87 3.35 -10.21
C LEU A 556 27.92 4.82 -10.61
N THR A 557 27.94 5.13 -11.91
CA THR A 557 27.89 6.52 -12.42
C THR A 557 26.47 7.06 -12.50
N ASP A 558 25.47 6.22 -12.24
CA ASP A 558 24.07 6.63 -12.16
C ASP A 558 23.82 7.37 -10.83
N ASP A 559 23.19 8.54 -10.88
CA ASP A 559 22.92 9.36 -9.69
C ASP A 559 21.80 8.80 -8.80
N ARG A 560 21.19 7.67 -9.18
CA ARG A 560 20.10 7.03 -8.42
C ARG A 560 20.65 6.19 -7.25
N PRO A 561 20.38 6.58 -5.99
CA PRO A 561 21.04 5.97 -4.83
C PRO A 561 20.69 4.50 -4.60
N CYS A 562 19.48 4.06 -4.96
CA CYS A 562 19.06 2.67 -4.73
C CYS A 562 19.72 1.66 -5.69
N LEU A 563 19.85 1.99 -6.98
CA LEU A 563 20.53 1.11 -7.94
C LEU A 563 22.03 1.01 -7.64
N LEU A 564 22.62 2.12 -7.17
CA LEU A 564 24.03 2.20 -6.81
C LEU A 564 24.39 1.21 -5.69
N ASP A 565 23.60 1.15 -4.63
CA ASP A 565 23.83 0.23 -3.50
C ASP A 565 23.75 -1.24 -3.91
N ASP A 566 22.76 -1.59 -4.74
CA ASP A 566 22.57 -2.94 -5.23
C ASP A 566 23.72 -3.34 -6.18
N ALA A 567 24.14 -2.44 -7.08
CA ALA A 567 25.28 -2.67 -7.96
C ALA A 567 26.60 -2.87 -7.18
N LEU A 568 26.85 -2.04 -6.15
CA LEU A 568 27.99 -2.20 -5.25
C LEU A 568 27.95 -3.52 -4.49
N ALA A 569 26.75 -3.97 -4.08
CA ALA A 569 26.60 -5.24 -3.38
C ALA A 569 27.01 -6.42 -4.27
N VAL A 570 26.58 -6.42 -5.54
CA VAL A 570 27.00 -7.44 -6.52
C VAL A 570 28.51 -7.37 -6.75
N LEU A 571 29.07 -6.19 -7.02
CA LEU A 571 30.52 -6.01 -7.20
C LEU A 571 31.33 -6.52 -6.00
N ALA A 572 30.85 -6.28 -4.77
CA ALA A 572 31.50 -6.77 -3.56
C ALA A 572 31.45 -8.31 -3.38
N VAL A 573 30.48 -8.98 -4.01
CA VAL A 573 30.43 -10.45 -4.09
C VAL A 573 31.40 -10.94 -5.16
N LEU A 574 31.36 -10.38 -6.37
CA LEU A 574 32.23 -10.78 -7.48
C LEU A 574 33.71 -10.52 -7.18
N ALA A 575 34.04 -9.44 -6.46
CA ALA A 575 35.40 -9.11 -6.04
C ALA A 575 36.01 -10.11 -5.03
N ARG A 576 35.26 -11.11 -4.55
CA ARG A 576 35.84 -12.18 -3.70
C ARG A 576 36.64 -13.18 -4.52
N ARG A 577 36.43 -13.25 -5.83
CA ARG A 577 37.07 -14.17 -6.77
C ARG A 577 38.12 -13.48 -7.63
N ASP A 578 39.09 -14.25 -8.13
CA ASP A 578 40.16 -13.71 -8.97
C ASP A 578 39.62 -13.19 -10.31
N GLU A 579 38.71 -13.94 -10.91
CA GLU A 579 38.07 -13.63 -12.19
C GLU A 579 37.33 -12.29 -12.12
N GLY A 580 36.52 -12.10 -11.06
CA GLY A 580 35.81 -10.84 -10.84
C GLY A 580 36.74 -9.67 -10.58
N LEU A 581 37.83 -9.89 -9.82
CA LEU A 581 38.82 -8.84 -9.58
C LEU A 581 39.59 -8.43 -10.84
N VAL A 582 39.95 -9.40 -11.69
CA VAL A 582 40.62 -9.13 -12.97
C VAL A 582 39.72 -8.27 -13.86
N GLU A 583 38.43 -8.60 -13.97
CA GLU A 583 37.50 -7.80 -14.76
C GLU A 583 37.27 -6.41 -14.15
N ILE A 584 37.16 -6.29 -12.82
CA ILE A 584 36.99 -4.98 -12.16
C ILE A 584 38.22 -4.09 -12.45
N ARG A 585 39.43 -4.64 -12.46
CA ARG A 585 40.67 -3.89 -12.77
C ARG A 585 40.74 -3.38 -14.21
N LYS A 586 40.06 -4.05 -15.15
CA LYS A 586 39.99 -3.60 -16.55
C LYS A 586 39.04 -2.40 -16.73
N THR A 587 38.23 -2.09 -15.73
CA THR A 587 37.27 -0.97 -15.76
C THR A 587 37.81 0.25 -15.01
N SER A 588 37.19 1.41 -15.25
CA SER A 588 37.46 2.67 -14.51
C SER A 588 36.77 2.72 -13.13
N ALA A 589 36.66 1.58 -12.44
CA ALA A 589 35.95 1.49 -11.17
C ALA A 589 36.67 2.18 -10.00
N LEU A 590 38.01 2.21 -10.01
CA LEU A 590 38.81 2.69 -8.87
C LEU A 590 38.52 4.13 -8.45
N PRO A 591 38.57 5.15 -9.35
CA PRO A 591 38.23 6.52 -8.99
C PRO A 591 36.83 6.62 -8.36
N ARG A 592 35.86 5.95 -8.99
CA ARG A 592 34.47 6.00 -8.54
C ARG A 592 34.29 5.33 -7.18
N LEU A 593 34.93 4.20 -6.93
CA LEU A 593 34.88 3.50 -5.64
C LEU A 593 35.46 4.35 -4.50
N VAL A 594 36.55 5.09 -4.76
CA VAL A 594 37.14 6.01 -3.76
C VAL A 594 36.20 7.18 -3.49
N ASP A 595 35.63 7.79 -4.54
CA ASP A 595 34.67 8.88 -4.38
C ASP A 595 33.45 8.47 -3.56
N LEU A 596 32.94 7.26 -3.79
CA LEU A 596 31.77 6.72 -3.09
C LEU A 596 32.00 6.51 -1.59
N LEU A 597 33.24 6.38 -1.12
CA LEU A 597 33.52 6.34 0.33
C LEU A 597 33.07 7.65 1.01
N ARG A 598 33.14 8.77 0.29
CA ARG A 598 32.70 10.09 0.75
C ARG A 598 31.24 10.35 0.37
N SER A 599 30.93 10.21 -0.91
CA SER A 599 29.70 10.71 -1.53
C SER A 599 28.50 9.77 -1.43
N ALA A 600 28.68 8.47 -1.18
CA ALA A 600 27.54 7.55 -1.08
C ALA A 600 26.62 7.96 0.08
N SER A 601 25.31 8.02 -0.19
CA SER A 601 24.29 8.40 0.78
C SER A 601 24.11 7.33 1.86
N SER A 602 24.29 6.06 1.52
CA SER A 602 24.03 4.93 2.42
C SER A 602 25.30 4.36 3.06
N SER A 603 25.18 3.92 4.32
CA SER A 603 26.26 3.24 5.04
C SER A 603 26.65 1.90 4.39
N ARG A 604 25.68 1.22 3.75
CA ARG A 604 25.90 -0.03 3.03
C ARG A 604 26.69 0.17 1.74
N GLY A 605 26.40 1.22 0.98
CA GLY A 605 27.16 1.60 -0.20
C GLY A 605 28.62 1.84 0.16
N LYS A 606 28.87 2.63 1.20
CA LYS A 606 30.23 2.87 1.73
C LYS A 606 30.93 1.57 2.14
N GLU A 607 30.21 0.67 2.83
CA GLU A 607 30.73 -0.63 3.26
C GLU A 607 31.08 -1.57 2.10
N ASN A 608 30.25 -1.59 1.05
CA ASN A 608 30.48 -2.40 -0.13
C ASN A 608 31.64 -1.82 -0.96
N ALA A 609 31.69 -0.49 -1.14
CA ALA A 609 32.78 0.19 -1.82
C ALA A 609 34.15 -0.09 -1.17
N ILE A 610 34.26 0.07 0.17
CA ILE A 610 35.51 -0.26 0.88
C ILE A 610 35.82 -1.76 0.82
N SER A 611 34.80 -2.63 0.74
CA SER A 611 35.01 -4.08 0.61
C SER A 611 35.61 -4.44 -0.74
N VAL A 612 35.18 -3.80 -1.83
CA VAL A 612 35.76 -3.97 -3.17
C VAL A 612 37.20 -3.44 -3.20
N LEU A 613 37.46 -2.25 -2.67
CA LEU A 613 38.81 -1.67 -2.60
C LEU A 613 39.78 -2.55 -1.81
N VAL A 614 39.37 -3.08 -0.65
CA VAL A 614 40.19 -4.02 0.12
C VAL A 614 40.51 -5.28 -0.68
N ALA A 615 39.55 -5.80 -1.45
CA ALA A 615 39.77 -7.00 -2.25
C ALA A 615 40.75 -6.72 -3.40
N LEU A 616 40.59 -5.59 -4.10
CA LEU A 616 41.49 -5.11 -5.14
C LEU A 616 42.91 -4.92 -4.62
N CYS A 617 43.11 -4.20 -3.51
CA CYS A 617 44.44 -3.98 -2.95
C CYS A 617 45.11 -5.25 -2.41
N ARG A 618 44.34 -6.24 -1.93
CA ARG A 618 44.90 -7.50 -1.44
C ARG A 618 45.48 -8.36 -2.57
N LYS A 619 44.78 -8.44 -3.71
CA LYS A 619 45.17 -9.32 -4.82
C LYS A 619 45.91 -8.59 -5.94
N GLY A 620 45.65 -7.30 -6.15
CA GLY A 620 46.27 -6.47 -7.18
C GLY A 620 47.73 -6.06 -6.89
N GLY A 621 48.22 -6.31 -5.67
CA GLY A 621 49.61 -6.04 -5.32
C GLY A 621 49.94 -4.55 -5.16
N ASN A 622 51.21 -4.19 -5.34
CA ASN A 622 51.68 -2.82 -5.08
C ASN A 622 51.13 -1.82 -6.08
N ASP A 623 50.96 -2.21 -7.35
CA ASP A 623 50.49 -1.29 -8.39
C ASP A 623 49.09 -0.75 -8.08
N THR A 624 48.16 -1.64 -7.69
CA THR A 624 46.81 -1.24 -7.28
C THR A 624 46.80 -0.46 -5.97
N VAL A 625 47.71 -0.78 -5.04
CA VAL A 625 47.84 0.02 -3.81
C VAL A 625 48.31 1.43 -4.11
N ASN A 626 49.34 1.60 -4.95
CA ASN A 626 49.87 2.89 -5.36
C ASN A 626 48.84 3.72 -6.14
N GLU A 627 48.07 3.08 -7.02
CA GLU A 627 46.98 3.73 -7.75
C GLU A 627 45.88 4.21 -6.79
N VAL A 628 45.54 3.40 -5.78
CA VAL A 628 44.55 3.76 -4.76
C VAL A 628 45.08 4.88 -3.84
N THR A 629 46.36 4.87 -3.45
CA THR A 629 46.95 5.93 -2.59
C THR A 629 47.17 7.24 -3.33
N ALA A 630 47.24 7.23 -4.66
CA ALA A 630 47.30 8.43 -5.47
C ALA A 630 46.04 9.30 -5.36
N PHE A 631 44.89 8.76 -4.91
CA PHE A 631 43.67 9.55 -4.72
C PHE A 631 43.71 10.37 -3.42
N PRO A 632 43.75 11.72 -3.50
CA PRO A 632 43.86 12.58 -2.31
C PRO A 632 42.69 12.44 -1.34
N SER A 633 41.52 12.08 -1.86
CA SER A 633 40.27 11.91 -1.10
C SER A 633 40.22 10.63 -0.28
N LEU A 634 41.13 9.68 -0.49
CA LEU A 634 41.11 8.38 0.18
C LEU A 634 41.32 8.51 1.69
N VAL A 635 42.39 9.18 2.12
CA VAL A 635 42.78 9.28 3.54
C VAL A 635 41.68 9.95 4.39
N PRO A 636 41.14 11.13 4.00
CA PRO A 636 40.02 11.73 4.73
C PRO A 636 38.80 10.80 4.80
N SER A 637 38.44 10.16 3.68
CA SER A 637 37.28 9.25 3.63
C SER A 637 37.47 8.03 4.52
N MET A 638 38.69 7.49 4.61
CA MET A 638 39.02 6.39 5.52
C MET A 638 38.91 6.79 6.98
N TYR A 639 39.40 7.99 7.36
CA TYR A 639 39.24 8.49 8.73
C TYR A 639 37.77 8.67 9.10
N THR A 640 36.95 9.21 8.20
CA THR A 640 35.50 9.29 8.41
C THR A 640 34.89 7.89 8.61
N LEU A 641 35.24 6.90 7.79
CA LEU A 641 34.72 5.54 7.94
C LEU A 641 35.17 4.87 9.25
N LEU A 642 36.38 5.15 9.72
CA LEU A 642 36.89 4.61 10.99
C LEU A 642 36.18 5.19 12.22
N THR A 643 35.68 6.42 12.13
CA THR A 643 34.99 7.10 13.23
C THR A 643 33.48 6.87 13.18
N THR A 644 32.84 7.08 12.03
CA THR A 644 31.37 7.08 11.88
C THR A 644 30.79 5.86 11.17
N GLY A 645 31.61 4.98 10.58
CA GLY A 645 31.15 3.82 9.82
C GLY A 645 30.55 2.66 10.63
N THR A 646 29.87 1.72 9.96
CA THR A 646 29.40 0.46 10.58
C THR A 646 30.56 -0.36 11.16
N PRO A 647 30.33 -1.29 12.10
CA PRO A 647 31.39 -2.19 12.59
C PRO A 647 32.11 -2.95 11.47
N ARG A 648 31.38 -3.30 10.39
CA ARG A 648 31.97 -3.97 9.23
C ARG A 648 32.76 -3.01 8.34
N ALA A 649 32.25 -1.81 8.08
CA ALA A 649 33.01 -0.75 7.39
C ALA A 649 34.29 -0.38 8.14
N LYS A 650 34.24 -0.19 9.47
CA LYS A 650 35.40 0.07 10.33
C LYS A 650 36.44 -1.05 10.22
N ARG A 651 36.03 -2.32 10.29
CA ARG A 651 36.94 -3.47 10.12
C ARG A 651 37.62 -3.47 8.74
N LYS A 652 36.87 -3.17 7.68
CA LYS A 652 37.40 -3.12 6.30
C LYS A 652 38.32 -1.92 6.09
N ALA A 653 37.97 -0.74 6.61
CA ALA A 653 38.82 0.44 6.58
C ALA A 653 40.15 0.21 7.30
N ARG A 654 40.13 -0.41 8.50
CA ARG A 654 41.36 -0.84 9.21
C ARG A 654 42.19 -1.82 8.38
N ALA A 655 41.53 -2.75 7.69
CA ALA A 655 42.21 -3.72 6.84
C ALA A 655 42.88 -3.04 5.64
N LEU A 656 42.22 -2.08 4.99
CA LEU A 656 42.81 -1.28 3.92
C LEU A 656 44.01 -0.49 4.45
N PHE A 657 43.86 0.20 5.58
CA PHE A 657 44.91 1.01 6.19
C PHE A 657 46.19 0.21 6.46
N ARG A 658 46.06 -1.01 7.00
CA ARG A 658 47.21 -1.92 7.20
C ARG A 658 47.88 -2.34 5.90
N LEU A 659 47.14 -2.44 4.79
CA LEU A 659 47.72 -2.78 3.49
C LEU A 659 48.51 -1.61 2.92
N LEU A 660 48.03 -0.38 3.11
CA LEU A 660 48.76 0.82 2.70
C LEU A 660 50.06 0.96 3.52
N GLN A 661 49.98 0.83 4.85
CA GLN A 661 51.13 0.95 5.76
C GLN A 661 52.22 -0.12 5.56
N ARG A 662 51.84 -1.33 5.16
CA ARG A 662 52.81 -2.43 4.97
C ARG A 662 53.62 -2.29 3.69
N ARG A 663 53.22 -1.41 2.76
CA ARG A 663 53.70 -1.43 1.38
C ARG A 663 54.21 -0.08 0.86
N GLU A 664 53.95 1.02 1.56
CA GLU A 664 54.66 2.30 1.35
C GLU A 664 55.88 2.40 2.27
N SER A 665 56.98 2.98 1.78
CA SER A 665 58.10 3.36 2.64
C SER A 665 57.64 4.47 3.61
N PRO A 666 58.11 4.49 4.88
CA PRO A 666 57.69 5.48 5.88
C PRO A 666 57.83 6.95 5.46
N ALA A 667 58.69 7.23 4.45
CA ALA A 667 58.97 8.57 3.95
C ALA A 667 57.86 9.18 3.08
N ALA A 668 57.11 8.36 2.32
CA ALA A 668 56.06 8.86 1.42
C ALA A 668 54.78 9.27 2.18
N ILE A 669 54.47 8.54 3.26
CA ILE A 669 53.33 8.81 4.16
C ILE A 669 53.52 10.14 4.89
N LEU A 670 54.74 10.47 5.32
CA LEU A 670 55.04 11.76 5.95
C LEU A 670 54.84 12.92 4.97
N HIS A 671 55.23 12.77 3.71
CA HIS A 671 55.02 13.81 2.70
C HIS A 671 53.53 14.02 2.36
N SER A 672 52.70 12.97 2.29
CA SER A 672 51.26 13.12 1.99
C SER A 672 50.45 13.61 3.19
N ILE A 673 50.83 13.23 4.41
CA ILE A 673 50.24 13.75 5.66
C ILE A 673 50.64 15.22 5.84
N ILE A 674 51.92 15.59 5.62
CA ILE A 674 52.36 17.00 5.71
C ILE A 674 51.66 17.83 4.62
N ALA A 675 51.57 17.36 3.37
CA ALA A 675 50.93 18.09 2.29
C ALA A 675 49.41 18.29 2.48
N SER A 676 48.70 17.32 3.07
CA SER A 676 47.26 17.44 3.38
C SER A 676 46.99 18.31 4.62
N THR A 677 47.93 18.35 5.57
CA THR A 677 47.83 19.20 6.76
C THR A 677 48.16 20.67 6.44
N THR A 678 49.07 20.94 5.51
CA THR A 678 49.42 22.31 5.07
C THR A 678 48.38 22.93 4.14
N ALA A 679 47.64 22.14 3.36
CA ALA A 679 46.55 22.65 2.51
C ALA A 679 45.32 23.14 3.30
N ASN A 680 45.03 22.51 4.45
CA ASN A 680 43.90 22.89 5.31
C ASN A 680 44.19 24.08 6.23
N THR A 681 45.46 24.42 6.49
CA THR A 681 45.82 25.61 7.28
C THR A 681 45.89 26.89 6.45
N PHE A 682 46.06 26.81 5.12
CA PHE A 682 46.10 27.98 4.24
C PHE A 682 44.74 28.46 3.73
N THR A 683 43.66 27.70 3.91
CA THR A 683 42.29 28.13 3.52
C THR A 683 41.49 28.78 4.65
N THR A 684 41.99 28.77 5.89
CA THR A 684 41.40 29.50 7.03
C THR A 684 42.08 30.84 7.36
N LEU A 685 43.06 31.26 6.55
CA LEU A 685 43.71 32.57 6.64
C LEU A 685 43.83 33.20 5.24
N ARG A 686 42.69 33.53 4.64
CA ARG A 686 42.56 34.64 3.69
C ARG A 686 41.13 35.10 3.56
#